data_AF-A0A8H5HZ48-F1
#
_entry.id   AF-A0A8H5HZ48-F1
#
_cell.length_a   1.000
_cell.length_b   1.000
_cell.length_c   1.000
_cell.angle_alpha   90.00
_cell.angle_beta   90.00
_cell.angle_gamma   90.00
#
_symmetry.space_group_name_H-M   'P 1'
#
loop_
_entity.id
_entity.type
_entity.pdbx_description
1 polymer ?
#
loop_
_entity_poly.entity_id
_entity_poly.type
_entity_poly.pdbx_seq_one_letter_code
_entity_poly.pdbx_strand_id
1 'polypeptide(L)'
;MLRPSFFCLLALCLSALADDSAVPQKITLTSRVTPPGKSLKRRQLAQSNVPLADFFLGTDLQWFGNITVGTPPQEISVVFDTGSSTLEFASTLCPTCTPQVRFNSSKSSTFVDGGRTSTITFGTGVGVDPVVGDNYQLQLRSATDTVSVGGLSSPNVPLFLITEQTPTFDIDPFSGIQGMGARAQGFFAALIARGLPSLFGLYLTPLAVGNAELTIGGVDQSKFTGNLTFASQAGTGATWELRSPGISVNGKTTSVLNTARTVIFDSGTSNVLFDTSTANAMYALISPDIKPNPAEPGTYGIACNRISSLPAVIDITFTSQQGKPFNLTIPSSELSVGPFANNASLCQTLINAFDGLELVGGSLLKHYYSVWDVGNQRWEEEELVDERIEMYTFTFFRRHFFGGPKYLPSLTDHSKMQSKEDAARFPALPTAARDDEESHLSRRCSSVALIFALNLATFIAALDNTIVATAIPTITSQFRSINEVGWYGSIYMLSMTPLQPTLGKVYKIFNIKIVYISALIIFEIGSIIGASASSSLALIVGRAIAGIGATSIFAGGMAIITSTIPKDQRSLHTSLLQSMFGCANVVGPLLDVLSWRWCFWINLPFGLCTALIVFCCYDSNHGQTEDSQKSSLSRFESILDKLRQLDIPGSVLLISGVICLLLALHWGGTTVTWKSSRIVCLLLFSVMLFCVFGIVEYKRPRHAIVPFPVISHRLVCTSALYVFFLTIGRFTHIYYLPFYFQTCKGSSPINSGLQFLPYSLTATLSTIFLGVLIKVTGQYAPVQLVGAVLYTIGSALIASFQVNTSAGRWIGYQILAGVGAGAGVQTPYVAIQATVDPGEVPVANAIIMFMTGLGGALSVSIAQNIFMTVLLRKIPEEIGAQINGTDIDIPMTLGVAQLVGSDQGIPPEQLEDTLRAFANALDKTFIVPIAAGCLLFDMPSMYVGFSKKTWTS
;
A
#
# COMPACT_ATOMS: atom_id res chain seq x y z
N MET A 1 -19.47 23.00 -18.69
CA MET A 1 -20.43 23.05 -17.56
C MET A 1 -20.83 21.62 -17.23
N LEU A 2 -20.11 21.00 -16.29
CA LEU A 2 -20.43 19.67 -15.77
C LEU A 2 -21.65 19.81 -14.84
N ARG A 3 -22.64 18.91 -14.96
CA ARG A 3 -23.86 18.95 -14.14
C ARG A 3 -23.54 18.69 -12.65
N PRO A 4 -24.31 19.26 -11.71
CA PRO A 4 -24.17 19.02 -10.27
C PRO A 4 -24.27 17.53 -9.88
N SER A 5 -24.86 16.69 -10.74
CA SER A 5 -24.87 15.23 -10.61
C SER A 5 -23.48 14.62 -10.50
N PHE A 6 -22.49 15.17 -11.23
CA PHE A 6 -21.10 14.70 -11.22
C PHE A 6 -20.41 15.01 -9.88
N PHE A 7 -20.69 16.17 -9.28
CA PHE A 7 -20.19 16.52 -7.94
C PHE A 7 -20.91 15.76 -6.83
N CYS A 8 -22.20 15.47 -6.99
CA CYS A 8 -22.96 14.68 -6.03
C CYS A 8 -22.51 13.20 -6.04
N LEU A 9 -22.17 12.64 -7.20
CA LEU A 9 -21.60 11.29 -7.33
C LEU A 9 -20.13 11.24 -6.90
N LEU A 10 -19.32 12.27 -7.14
CA LEU A 10 -17.96 12.36 -6.59
C LEU A 10 -18.00 12.48 -5.05
N ALA A 11 -18.96 13.22 -4.50
CA ALA A 11 -19.21 13.31 -3.06
C ALA A 11 -19.76 12.00 -2.47
N LEU A 12 -20.60 11.27 -3.22
CA LEU A 12 -21.08 9.93 -2.85
C LEU A 12 -19.98 8.86 -2.93
N CYS A 13 -19.05 8.97 -3.88
CA CYS A 13 -17.85 8.13 -3.94
C CYS A 13 -16.83 8.50 -2.84
N LEU A 14 -16.74 9.77 -2.44
CA LEU A 14 -15.95 10.20 -1.28
C LEU A 14 -16.59 9.79 0.04
N SER A 15 -17.94 9.73 0.13
CA SER A 15 -18.64 9.21 1.32
C SER A 15 -18.69 7.69 1.36
N ALA A 16 -18.59 6.99 0.23
CA ALA A 16 -18.41 5.54 0.18
C ALA A 16 -16.96 5.10 0.42
N LEU A 17 -16.00 6.04 0.37
CA LEU A 17 -14.62 5.87 0.86
C LEU A 17 -14.46 6.30 2.32
N ALA A 18 -15.50 6.87 2.94
CA ALA A 18 -15.57 7.06 4.38
C ALA A 18 -16.11 5.78 5.02
N ASP A 19 -15.34 4.70 4.90
CA ASP A 19 -15.45 3.61 5.88
C ASP A 19 -14.83 4.13 7.19
N ASP A 20 -15.46 3.83 8.32
CA ASP A 20 -15.13 4.31 9.67
C ASP A 20 -13.67 3.96 10.04
N SER A 21 -12.71 4.74 9.55
CA SER A 21 -11.31 4.60 9.93
C SER A 21 -11.14 5.24 11.30
N ALA A 22 -11.31 4.42 12.34
CA ALA A 22 -11.20 4.81 13.74
C ALA A 22 -10.13 5.89 13.95
N VAL A 23 -10.59 7.04 14.41
CA VAL A 23 -9.72 8.08 14.97
C VAL A 23 -9.04 7.45 16.19
N PRO A 24 -7.70 7.55 16.33
CA PRO A 24 -7.00 7.08 17.53
C PRO A 24 -7.70 7.62 18.78
N GLN A 25 -8.15 6.73 19.66
CA GLN A 25 -8.87 7.13 20.86
C GLN A 25 -7.85 7.37 21.97
N LYS A 26 -7.85 8.60 22.48
CA LYS A 26 -6.99 9.01 23.59
C LYS A 26 -7.67 8.73 24.92
N ILE A 27 -6.98 8.03 25.79
CA ILE A 27 -7.42 7.76 27.16
C ILE A 27 -6.41 8.44 28.07
N THR A 28 -6.87 9.42 28.84
CA THR A 28 -6.07 10.02 29.90
C THR A 28 -5.92 9.00 31.02
N LEU A 29 -4.68 8.63 31.31
CA LEU A 29 -4.36 7.77 32.45
C LEU A 29 -4.13 8.64 33.67
N THR A 30 -4.67 8.21 34.82
CA THR A 30 -4.46 8.89 36.10
C THR A 30 -3.55 8.05 36.98
N SER A 31 -2.63 8.69 37.70
CA SER A 31 -1.88 8.01 38.76
C SER A 31 -2.79 7.70 39.94
N ARG A 32 -2.35 6.78 40.78
CA ARG A 32 -3.07 6.25 41.92
C ARG A 32 -3.53 7.33 42.90
N VAL A 33 -4.82 7.35 43.26
CA VAL A 33 -5.35 8.12 44.40
C VAL A 33 -6.00 7.12 45.37
N THR A 34 -5.42 6.96 46.55
CA THR A 34 -5.93 6.04 47.58
C THR A 34 -7.19 6.62 48.26
N PRO A 35 -8.17 5.79 48.65
CA PRO A 35 -9.30 6.22 49.46
C PRO A 35 -8.84 6.81 50.80
N PRO A 36 -9.55 7.81 51.38
CA PRO A 36 -9.19 8.40 52.67
C PRO A 36 -9.12 7.32 53.75
N GLY A 37 -7.93 7.12 54.34
CA GLY A 37 -7.72 6.20 55.47
C GLY A 37 -7.16 4.81 55.14
N LYS A 38 -6.90 4.47 53.87
CA LYS A 38 -6.14 3.26 53.49
C LYS A 38 -4.92 3.66 52.64
N SER A 39 -3.77 3.81 53.29
CA SER A 39 -2.50 4.05 52.59
C SER A 39 -1.98 2.76 51.96
N LEU A 40 -1.59 2.80 50.69
CA LEU A 40 -0.45 1.98 50.26
C LEU A 40 0.74 2.46 51.06
N LYS A 41 1.25 1.58 51.94
CA LYS A 41 2.25 1.99 52.91
C LYS A 41 3.57 2.30 52.19
N ARG A 42 3.85 3.58 51.98
CA ARG A 42 5.21 4.10 52.04
C ARG A 42 5.80 3.62 53.37
N ARG A 43 7.00 3.03 53.32
CA ARG A 43 7.81 2.76 54.50
C ARG A 43 8.15 4.14 55.07
N GLN A 44 7.45 4.48 56.16
CA GLN A 44 7.15 5.82 56.62
C GLN A 44 8.41 6.70 56.74
N LEU A 45 8.42 7.85 56.06
CA LEU A 45 9.27 8.99 56.45
C LEU A 45 8.45 9.85 57.42
N ALA A 46 9.11 10.34 58.46
CA ALA A 46 8.52 11.08 59.56
C ALA A 46 7.59 12.24 59.12
N GLN A 47 6.64 12.58 60.00
CA GLN A 47 5.56 13.56 59.82
C GLN A 47 5.97 14.84 59.06
N SER A 48 5.26 15.12 57.97
CA SER A 48 5.32 16.36 57.21
C SER A 48 3.93 16.67 56.65
N ASN A 49 3.42 17.88 56.92
CA ASN A 49 2.13 18.39 56.42
C ASN A 49 2.30 18.90 54.98
N VAL A 50 2.24 18.00 53.98
CA VAL A 50 2.36 18.36 52.56
C VAL A 50 1.06 17.99 51.80
N PRO A 51 0.57 18.85 50.88
CA PRO A 51 -0.63 18.61 50.08
C PRO A 51 -0.50 17.37 49.17
N LEU A 52 -1.62 16.93 48.59
CA LEU A 52 -1.87 15.79 47.68
C LEU A 52 -0.91 15.57 46.47
N ALA A 53 0.24 16.25 46.40
CA ALA A 53 1.37 15.94 45.53
C ALA A 53 2.25 14.77 46.05
N ASP A 54 2.07 14.33 47.30
CA ASP A 54 3.09 13.56 48.05
C ASP A 54 3.06 12.01 47.88
N PHE A 55 2.38 11.49 46.85
CA PHE A 55 2.35 10.04 46.54
C PHE A 55 3.21 9.65 45.33
N PHE A 56 3.86 10.61 44.66
CA PHE A 56 4.66 10.37 43.47
C PHE A 56 6.11 10.78 43.74
N LEU A 57 6.98 9.81 44.05
CA LEU A 57 8.43 10.00 44.03
C LEU A 57 9.02 9.82 42.62
N GLY A 58 8.19 9.88 41.57
CA GLY A 58 8.58 9.52 40.21
C GLY A 58 8.64 8.01 39.94
N THR A 59 8.30 7.15 40.92
CA THR A 59 8.45 5.68 40.82
C THR A 59 7.12 4.91 40.80
N ASP A 60 5.97 5.58 40.87
CA ASP A 60 4.67 4.90 40.73
C ASP A 60 4.39 4.67 39.24
N LEU A 61 4.40 3.41 38.82
CA LEU A 61 4.50 3.02 37.41
C LEU A 61 3.33 2.17 36.93
N GLN A 62 2.33 1.92 37.79
CA GLN A 62 1.08 1.27 37.41
C GLN A 62 0.07 2.33 36.97
N TRP A 63 -0.46 2.19 35.76
CA TRP A 63 -1.33 3.19 35.15
C TRP A 63 -2.77 2.70 35.07
N PHE A 64 -3.68 3.55 35.55
CA PHE A 64 -5.09 3.21 35.69
C PHE A 64 -5.95 3.98 34.69
N GLY A 65 -7.01 3.31 34.24
CA GLY A 65 -8.12 3.98 33.57
C GLY A 65 -9.42 3.21 33.73
N ASN A 66 -10.51 3.88 33.40
CA ASN A 66 -11.84 3.31 33.53
C ASN A 66 -12.26 2.65 32.22
N ILE A 67 -12.78 1.44 32.34
CA ILE A 67 -13.48 0.72 31.29
C ILE A 67 -14.95 0.58 31.69
N THR A 68 -15.79 0.23 30.73
CA THR A 68 -17.18 -0.13 31.02
C THR A 68 -17.49 -1.54 30.55
N VAL A 69 -18.22 -2.30 31.36
CA VAL A 69 -18.57 -3.69 31.08
C VAL A 69 -20.07 -3.90 31.27
N GLY A 70 -20.69 -4.61 30.34
CA GLY A 70 -22.09 -5.04 30.41
C GLY A 70 -23.11 -4.08 29.83
N THR A 71 -24.37 -4.52 29.84
CA THR A 71 -25.53 -3.74 29.37
C THR A 71 -26.65 -3.75 30.42
N PRO A 72 -26.96 -2.64 31.10
CA PRO A 72 -26.33 -1.32 30.98
C PRO A 72 -24.86 -1.33 31.43
N PRO A 73 -24.02 -0.43 30.89
CA PRO A 73 -22.60 -0.37 31.21
C PRO A 73 -22.34 -0.12 32.70
N GLN A 74 -21.47 -0.93 33.30
CA GLN A 74 -20.94 -0.78 34.65
C GLN A 74 -19.49 -0.33 34.56
N GLU A 75 -19.12 0.74 35.26
CA GLU A 75 -17.77 1.30 35.24
C GLU A 75 -16.82 0.51 36.16
N ILE A 76 -15.65 0.16 35.64
CA ILE A 76 -14.62 -0.62 36.34
C ILE A 76 -13.27 0.07 36.13
N SER A 77 -12.55 0.33 37.21
CA SER A 77 -11.17 0.84 37.15
C SER A 77 -10.20 -0.33 36.97
N VAL A 78 -9.39 -0.29 35.91
CA VAL A 78 -8.43 -1.35 35.58
C VAL A 78 -7.02 -0.82 35.42
N VAL A 79 -6.03 -1.69 35.67
CA VAL A 79 -4.63 -1.48 35.28
C VAL A 79 -4.46 -1.87 33.82
N PHE A 80 -3.81 -1.01 33.05
CA PHE A 80 -3.39 -1.32 31.69
C PHE A 80 -1.99 -1.94 31.71
N ASP A 81 -1.93 -3.25 31.49
CA ASP A 81 -0.76 -4.07 31.83
C ASP A 81 -0.21 -4.84 30.63
N THR A 82 0.99 -4.48 30.15
CA THR A 82 1.67 -5.18 29.05
C THR A 82 2.25 -6.54 29.46
N GLY A 83 2.42 -6.82 30.76
CA GLY A 83 2.81 -8.13 31.29
C GLY A 83 1.67 -9.15 31.31
N SER A 84 0.42 -8.68 31.26
CA SER A 84 -0.79 -9.52 31.33
C SER A 84 -1.53 -9.59 29.98
N SER A 85 -2.27 -10.68 29.74
CA SER A 85 -2.97 -10.89 28.45
C SER A 85 -4.48 -11.01 28.55
N THR A 86 -5.02 -11.16 29.76
CA THR A 86 -6.44 -11.37 30.00
C THR A 86 -7.11 -10.10 30.52
N LEU A 87 -8.44 -10.05 30.43
CA LEU A 87 -9.25 -9.04 31.11
C LEU A 87 -9.87 -9.69 32.34
N GLU A 88 -9.45 -9.29 33.53
CA GLU A 88 -9.96 -9.82 34.79
C GLU A 88 -10.34 -8.71 35.74
N PHE A 89 -11.46 -8.84 36.45
CA PHE A 89 -11.88 -7.83 37.43
C PHE A 89 -12.76 -8.42 38.54
N ALA A 90 -12.79 -7.73 39.67
CA ALA A 90 -13.56 -8.04 40.87
C ALA A 90 -15.05 -8.12 40.54
N SER A 91 -15.68 -9.19 41.01
CA SER A 91 -17.10 -9.44 40.81
C SER A 91 -17.84 -9.56 42.14
N THR A 92 -19.16 -9.47 42.11
CA THR A 92 -20.00 -9.77 43.30
C THR A 92 -19.88 -11.21 43.77
N LEU A 93 -19.27 -12.10 42.98
CA LEU A 93 -18.95 -13.48 43.37
C LEU A 93 -17.71 -13.55 44.28
N CYS A 94 -16.91 -12.48 44.38
CA CYS A 94 -15.76 -12.40 45.28
C CYS A 94 -16.14 -11.70 46.59
N PRO A 95 -16.31 -12.45 47.70
CA PRO A 95 -16.64 -11.87 48.99
C PRO A 95 -15.44 -11.15 49.63
N THR A 96 -14.20 -11.55 49.30
CA THR A 96 -12.97 -10.97 49.84
C THR A 96 -12.55 -9.68 49.13
N CYS A 97 -13.03 -9.45 47.90
CA CYS A 97 -12.79 -8.24 47.10
C CYS A 97 -13.60 -7.02 47.61
N THR A 98 -13.53 -6.73 48.92
CA THR A 98 -14.27 -5.66 49.59
C THR A 98 -13.77 -4.24 49.31
N PRO A 99 -12.46 -3.97 49.10
CA PRO A 99 -12.01 -2.62 48.76
C PRO A 99 -12.25 -2.22 47.28
N GLN A 100 -12.52 -3.18 46.38
CA GLN A 100 -12.68 -2.93 44.94
C GLN A 100 -14.13 -2.64 44.53
N VAL A 101 -14.29 -1.99 43.36
CA VAL A 101 -15.57 -1.92 42.66
C VAL A 101 -15.87 -3.30 42.08
N ARG A 102 -17.04 -3.86 42.42
CA ARG A 102 -17.43 -5.22 42.03
C ARG A 102 -18.46 -5.20 40.91
N PHE A 103 -18.13 -5.82 39.79
CA PHE A 103 -19.05 -6.05 38.69
C PHE A 103 -20.18 -7.00 39.10
N ASN A 104 -21.42 -6.61 38.83
CA ASN A 104 -22.60 -7.44 39.06
C ASN A 104 -23.10 -8.02 37.73
N SER A 105 -22.78 -9.29 37.48
CA SER A 105 -23.15 -9.98 36.24
C SER A 105 -24.66 -10.09 36.05
N SER A 106 -25.44 -10.21 37.13
CA SER A 106 -26.91 -10.29 37.06
C SER A 106 -27.58 -8.99 36.56
N LYS A 107 -26.86 -7.87 36.54
CA LYS A 107 -27.35 -6.61 35.99
C LYS A 107 -27.08 -6.43 34.49
N SER A 108 -26.22 -7.26 33.89
CA SER A 108 -25.86 -7.14 32.48
C SER A 108 -26.70 -8.09 31.62
N SER A 109 -27.45 -7.56 30.66
CA SER A 109 -28.23 -8.34 29.70
C SER A 109 -27.37 -8.99 28.62
N THR A 110 -26.11 -8.59 28.46
CA THR A 110 -25.15 -9.13 27.48
C THR A 110 -24.15 -10.11 28.10
N PHE A 111 -24.25 -10.36 29.41
CA PHE A 111 -23.36 -11.27 30.13
C PHE A 111 -23.68 -12.73 29.79
N VAL A 112 -22.62 -13.50 29.50
CA VAL A 112 -22.69 -14.95 29.31
C VAL A 112 -21.62 -15.61 30.17
N ASP A 113 -22.04 -16.49 31.09
CA ASP A 113 -21.14 -17.28 31.92
C ASP A 113 -20.46 -18.36 31.07
N GLY A 114 -19.13 -18.42 31.11
CA GLY A 114 -18.34 -19.45 30.42
C GLY A 114 -18.10 -20.68 31.28
N GLY A 115 -18.40 -20.65 32.58
CA GLY A 115 -18.41 -21.80 33.47
C GLY A 115 -17.04 -22.35 33.89
N ARG A 116 -15.96 -22.02 33.18
CA ARG A 116 -14.60 -22.49 33.48
C ARG A 116 -13.98 -21.67 34.61
N THR A 117 -13.43 -22.37 35.60
CA THR A 117 -12.63 -21.77 36.67
C THR A 117 -11.14 -22.01 36.44
N SER A 118 -10.31 -21.03 36.76
CA SER A 118 -8.86 -21.12 36.68
C SER A 118 -8.20 -20.32 37.79
N THR A 119 -6.98 -20.69 38.17
CA THR A 119 -6.15 -19.90 39.08
C THR A 119 -5.02 -19.28 38.26
N ILE A 120 -4.77 -17.98 38.47
CA ILE A 120 -3.59 -17.30 37.97
C ILE A 120 -2.68 -16.95 39.14
N THR A 121 -1.39 -17.23 38.98
CA THR A 121 -0.32 -16.87 39.93
C THR A 121 0.55 -15.81 39.28
N PHE A 122 0.75 -14.68 39.97
CA PHE A 122 1.54 -13.57 39.43
C PHE A 122 3.02 -13.77 39.73
N GLY A 123 3.87 -13.49 38.74
CA GLY A 123 5.34 -13.54 38.89
C GLY A 123 5.93 -12.28 39.53
N THR A 124 5.16 -11.19 39.59
CA THR A 124 5.52 -9.91 40.22
C THR A 124 4.47 -9.48 41.23
N GLY A 125 4.90 -8.79 42.30
CA GLY A 125 4.02 -8.29 43.35
C GLY A 125 3.48 -6.90 43.02
N VAL A 126 2.64 -6.36 43.89
CA VAL A 126 2.15 -4.98 43.75
C VAL A 126 3.28 -4.00 44.11
N GLY A 127 3.59 -3.09 43.20
CA GLY A 127 4.63 -2.07 43.41
C GLY A 127 6.05 -2.63 43.29
N VAL A 128 6.85 -2.52 44.36
CA VAL A 128 8.25 -2.97 44.40
C VAL A 128 8.46 -4.24 45.22
N ASP A 129 7.38 -4.80 45.76
CA ASP A 129 7.42 -5.98 46.63
C ASP A 129 7.76 -7.25 45.83
N PRO A 130 8.72 -8.08 46.30
CA PRO A 130 9.03 -9.34 45.66
C PRO A 130 7.89 -10.37 45.87
N VAL A 131 7.69 -11.25 44.89
CA VAL A 131 6.82 -12.42 45.03
C VAL A 131 7.54 -13.50 45.81
N VAL A 132 6.86 -14.07 46.80
CA VAL A 132 7.41 -15.15 47.64
C VAL A 132 6.40 -16.29 47.68
N GLY A 133 6.66 -17.33 46.89
CA GLY A 133 5.76 -18.47 46.73
C GLY A 133 4.44 -18.06 46.04
N ASP A 134 3.32 -18.55 46.57
CA ASP A 134 1.97 -18.42 45.99
C ASP A 134 1.17 -17.23 46.59
N ASN A 135 1.86 -16.19 47.07
CA ASN A 135 1.23 -15.09 47.82
C ASN A 135 0.45 -14.08 46.95
N TYR A 136 0.57 -14.16 45.61
CA TYR A 136 -0.23 -13.39 44.66
C TYR A 136 -0.98 -14.33 43.70
N GLN A 137 -2.20 -14.72 44.09
CA GLN A 137 -3.08 -15.55 43.26
C GLN A 137 -4.50 -14.99 43.17
N LEU A 138 -5.11 -15.15 41.98
CA LEU A 138 -6.53 -14.90 41.76
C LEU A 138 -7.21 -16.17 41.26
N GLN A 139 -8.38 -16.47 41.81
CA GLN A 139 -9.31 -17.43 41.20
C GLN A 139 -10.25 -16.68 40.27
N LEU A 140 -10.35 -17.19 39.06
CA LEU A 140 -11.02 -16.59 37.93
C LEU A 140 -12.14 -17.50 37.44
N ARG A 141 -13.26 -16.90 37.03
CA ARG A 141 -14.34 -17.57 36.31
C ARG A 141 -14.51 -16.92 34.95
N SER A 142 -14.36 -17.70 33.88
CA SER A 142 -14.46 -17.19 32.50
C SER A 142 -15.88 -16.73 32.18
N ALA A 143 -16.01 -15.65 31.44
CA ALA A 143 -17.27 -15.16 30.90
C ALA A 143 -17.03 -14.39 29.60
N THR A 144 -18.11 -13.99 28.94
CA THR A 144 -18.08 -13.00 27.86
C THR A 144 -19.11 -11.92 28.13
N ASP A 145 -18.79 -10.68 27.79
CA ASP A 145 -19.74 -9.56 27.86
C ASP A 145 -19.34 -8.46 26.87
N THR A 146 -20.14 -7.40 26.77
CA THR A 146 -19.79 -6.17 26.06
C THR A 146 -18.80 -5.37 26.88
N VAL A 147 -17.65 -5.02 26.30
CA VAL A 147 -16.62 -4.20 26.96
C VAL A 147 -16.35 -2.97 26.11
N SER A 148 -16.25 -1.81 26.77
CA SER A 148 -15.87 -0.57 26.12
C SER A 148 -14.68 0.10 26.81
N VAL A 149 -13.69 0.51 26.01
CA VAL A 149 -12.45 1.15 26.45
C VAL A 149 -12.23 2.39 25.59
N GLY A 150 -12.12 3.57 26.21
CA GLY A 150 -11.87 4.83 25.48
C GLY A 150 -12.89 5.15 24.38
N GLY A 151 -14.17 4.82 24.60
CA GLY A 151 -15.24 5.02 23.60
C GLY A 151 -15.34 3.93 22.52
N LEU A 152 -14.39 2.98 22.46
CA LEU A 152 -14.48 1.80 21.59
C LEU A 152 -15.23 0.69 22.31
N SER A 153 -16.38 0.27 21.79
CA SER A 153 -17.21 -0.78 22.37
C SER A 153 -17.20 -2.03 21.49
N SER A 154 -17.00 -3.21 22.10
CA SER A 154 -17.15 -4.49 21.41
C SER A 154 -18.00 -5.47 22.22
N PRO A 155 -18.97 -6.16 21.58
CA PRO A 155 -19.68 -7.27 22.19
C PRO A 155 -18.80 -8.52 22.27
N ASN A 156 -19.25 -9.49 23.07
CA ASN A 156 -18.67 -10.84 23.16
C ASN A 156 -17.17 -10.88 23.49
N VAL A 157 -16.69 -9.93 24.30
CA VAL A 157 -15.30 -9.88 24.73
C VAL A 157 -15.05 -10.94 25.80
N PRO A 158 -14.11 -11.88 25.62
CA PRO A 158 -13.71 -12.81 26.66
C PRO A 158 -13.11 -12.06 27.86
N LEU A 159 -13.60 -12.40 29.05
CA LEU A 159 -13.20 -11.79 30.30
C LEU A 159 -13.24 -12.81 31.45
N PHE A 160 -12.70 -12.43 32.59
CA PHE A 160 -12.66 -13.26 33.79
C PHE A 160 -13.19 -12.49 35.00
N LEU A 161 -14.16 -13.09 35.68
CA LEU A 161 -14.63 -12.61 36.97
C LEU A 161 -13.71 -13.15 38.07
N ILE A 162 -13.12 -12.26 38.86
CA ILE A 162 -12.42 -12.66 40.08
C ILE A 162 -13.48 -13.16 41.06
N THR A 163 -13.29 -14.37 41.56
CA THR A 163 -14.14 -15.05 42.56
C THR A 163 -13.45 -15.20 43.91
N GLU A 164 -12.12 -15.20 43.94
CA GLU A 164 -11.31 -15.21 45.16
C GLU A 164 -9.95 -14.55 44.88
N GLN A 165 -9.37 -13.89 45.87
CA GLN A 165 -8.05 -13.27 45.81
C GLN A 165 -7.25 -13.55 47.09
N THR A 166 -5.93 -13.62 47.00
CA THR A 166 -5.07 -13.66 48.20
C THR A 166 -5.12 -12.32 48.96
N PRO A 167 -4.95 -12.31 50.29
CA PRO A 167 -5.00 -11.07 51.10
C PRO A 167 -3.98 -10.01 50.69
N THR A 168 -2.91 -10.41 50.00
CA THR A 168 -1.88 -9.50 49.49
C THR A 168 -2.43 -8.51 48.45
N PHE A 169 -3.60 -8.77 47.84
CA PHE A 169 -4.30 -7.82 46.97
C PHE A 169 -5.17 -6.80 47.72
N ASP A 170 -5.35 -6.92 49.05
CA ASP A 170 -6.21 -6.00 49.83
C ASP A 170 -5.66 -4.57 49.90
N ILE A 171 -4.37 -4.40 49.61
CA ILE A 171 -3.70 -3.10 49.54
C ILE A 171 -3.99 -2.37 48.23
N ASP A 172 -4.50 -3.06 47.21
CA ASP A 172 -4.68 -2.48 45.88
C ASP A 172 -6.11 -1.95 45.65
N PRO A 173 -6.28 -0.66 45.33
CA PRO A 173 -7.59 -0.10 45.00
C PRO A 173 -8.13 -0.51 43.61
N PHE A 174 -7.32 -1.12 42.73
CA PHE A 174 -7.79 -1.43 41.37
C PHE A 174 -8.83 -2.56 41.36
N SER A 175 -9.80 -2.42 40.47
CA SER A 175 -10.90 -3.38 40.37
C SER A 175 -10.62 -4.48 39.36
N GLY A 176 -9.65 -4.31 38.46
CA GLY A 176 -9.13 -5.39 37.63
C GLY A 176 -7.87 -5.05 36.82
N ILE A 177 -7.50 -5.95 35.92
CA ILE A 177 -6.43 -5.80 34.94
C ILE A 177 -7.05 -5.89 33.54
N GLN A 178 -6.72 -4.93 32.69
CA GLN A 178 -6.90 -5.01 31.25
C GLN A 178 -5.54 -5.37 30.64
N GLY A 179 -5.35 -6.66 30.37
CA GLY A 179 -4.14 -7.17 29.75
C GLY A 179 -3.89 -6.56 28.37
N MET A 180 -2.64 -6.24 28.12
CA MET A 180 -2.10 -5.62 26.91
C MET A 180 -0.91 -6.40 26.34
N GLY A 181 -0.84 -7.70 26.63
CA GLY A 181 0.24 -8.59 26.19
C GLY A 181 0.34 -8.76 24.67
N ALA A 182 1.43 -9.39 24.24
CA ALA A 182 1.80 -9.59 22.84
C ALA A 182 0.84 -10.48 22.04
N ARG A 183 -0.06 -11.19 22.73
CA ARG A 183 -1.09 -12.03 22.11
C ARG A 183 -2.43 -11.33 22.12
N ALA A 184 -3.05 -11.22 20.94
CA ALA A 184 -4.41 -10.75 20.81
C ALA A 184 -5.40 -11.62 21.60
N GLN A 185 -5.85 -11.11 22.74
CA GLN A 185 -6.86 -11.71 23.62
C GLN A 185 -7.81 -10.61 24.13
N GLY A 186 -8.96 -11.02 24.68
CA GLY A 186 -9.95 -10.11 25.27
C GLY A 186 -10.30 -8.93 24.35
N PHE A 187 -10.08 -7.72 24.85
CA PHE A 187 -10.38 -6.48 24.14
C PHE A 187 -9.60 -6.30 22.83
N PHE A 188 -8.30 -6.66 22.79
CA PHE A 188 -7.50 -6.52 21.56
C PHE A 188 -7.91 -7.51 20.47
N ALA A 189 -8.23 -8.75 20.83
CA ALA A 189 -8.79 -9.71 19.88
C ALA A 189 -10.11 -9.21 19.28
N ALA A 190 -10.94 -8.57 20.11
CA ALA A 190 -12.18 -7.97 19.68
C ALA A 190 -11.98 -6.76 18.75
N LEU A 191 -10.95 -5.94 18.96
CA LEU A 191 -10.58 -4.85 18.03
C LEU A 191 -10.14 -5.40 16.67
N ILE A 192 -9.29 -6.44 16.65
CA ILE A 192 -8.84 -7.10 15.41
C ILE A 192 -10.03 -7.67 14.65
N ALA A 193 -10.93 -8.37 15.34
CA ALA A 193 -12.13 -8.94 14.74
C ALA A 193 -13.03 -7.89 14.06
N ARG A 194 -12.92 -6.63 14.47
CA ARG A 194 -13.67 -5.49 13.90
C ARG A 194 -12.89 -4.71 12.84
N GLY A 195 -11.68 -5.13 12.48
CA GLY A 195 -10.83 -4.44 11.52
C GLY A 195 -10.26 -3.12 12.05
N LEU A 196 -10.22 -2.95 13.38
CA LEU A 196 -9.63 -1.78 14.03
C LEU A 196 -8.14 -2.03 14.30
N PRO A 197 -7.28 -0.99 14.23
CA PRO A 197 -5.86 -1.18 14.54
C PRO A 197 -5.69 -1.67 15.97
N SER A 198 -5.08 -2.84 16.15
CA SER A 198 -4.72 -3.41 17.46
C SER A 198 -3.30 -2.99 17.83
N LEU A 199 -3.06 -1.69 17.78
CA LEU A 199 -1.83 -1.09 18.26
C LEU A 199 -2.17 -0.06 19.31
N PHE A 200 -1.26 0.12 20.26
CA PHE A 200 -1.42 1.17 21.26
C PHE A 200 -0.10 1.88 21.53
N GLY A 201 -0.18 3.18 21.78
CA GLY A 201 0.92 3.99 22.28
C GLY A 201 0.80 4.20 23.78
N LEU A 202 1.89 4.03 24.51
CA LEU A 202 2.01 4.37 25.92
C LEU A 202 2.97 5.56 26.08
N TYR A 203 2.45 6.63 26.67
CA TYR A 203 3.24 7.75 27.15
C TYR A 203 3.17 7.78 28.68
N LEU A 204 4.21 7.28 29.34
CA LEU A 204 4.30 7.17 30.79
C LEU A 204 5.21 8.32 31.26
N THR A 205 4.64 9.42 31.77
CA THR A 205 5.43 10.64 32.04
C THR A 205 6.26 10.55 33.34
N PRO A 206 7.54 10.99 33.35
CA PRO A 206 8.38 10.97 34.55
C PRO A 206 8.16 12.17 35.50
N LEU A 207 7.54 13.27 35.03
CA LEU A 207 7.65 14.59 35.67
C LEU A 207 6.37 15.13 36.32
N ALA A 208 5.22 14.46 36.22
CA ALA A 208 4.00 14.90 36.90
C ALA A 208 3.00 13.78 37.17
N VAL A 209 2.31 13.89 38.31
CA VAL A 209 1.03 13.23 38.56
C VAL A 209 0.01 13.76 37.54
N GLY A 210 -0.39 12.90 36.60
CA GLY A 210 -1.27 13.26 35.48
C GLY A 210 -0.51 13.62 34.21
N ASN A 211 -1.15 13.41 33.06
CA ASN A 211 -0.63 13.53 31.67
C ASN A 211 -0.08 12.27 31.03
N ALA A 212 -0.11 11.11 31.70
CA ALA A 212 0.10 9.85 31.02
C ALA A 212 -1.06 9.55 30.07
N GLU A 213 -0.74 8.95 28.93
CA GLU A 213 -1.68 8.78 27.83
C GLU A 213 -1.56 7.37 27.27
N LEU A 214 -2.70 6.68 27.20
CA LEU A 214 -2.89 5.50 26.39
C LEU A 214 -3.59 5.91 25.11
N THR A 215 -2.93 5.72 23.97
CA THR A 215 -3.54 5.91 22.66
C THR A 215 -3.90 4.54 22.10
N ILE A 216 -5.19 4.24 21.93
CA ILE A 216 -5.65 2.99 21.32
C ILE A 216 -5.95 3.21 19.85
N GLY A 217 -5.47 2.30 19.00
CA GLY A 217 -5.71 2.32 17.56
C GLY A 217 -4.83 3.32 16.79
N GLY A 218 -3.77 3.82 17.42
CA GLY A 218 -2.89 4.82 16.82
C GLY A 218 -1.72 5.24 17.71
N VAL A 219 -1.00 6.23 17.22
CA VAL A 219 0.21 6.76 17.84
C VAL A 219 0.05 8.26 17.97
N ASP A 220 0.37 8.84 19.13
CA ASP A 220 0.40 10.28 19.32
C ASP A 220 1.79 10.86 18.98
N GLN A 221 1.90 11.40 17.77
CA GLN A 221 3.12 12.05 17.27
C GLN A 221 3.50 13.34 18.02
N SER A 222 2.62 13.87 18.89
CA SER A 222 2.96 15.03 19.72
C SER A 222 3.85 14.67 20.93
N LYS A 223 4.05 13.37 21.22
CA LYS A 223 4.74 12.91 22.43
C LYS A 223 6.21 12.55 22.26
N PHE A 224 6.70 12.48 21.01
CA PHE A 224 8.07 12.09 20.70
C PHE A 224 8.59 12.86 19.48
N THR A 225 9.91 12.88 19.29
CA THR A 225 10.57 13.48 18.12
C THR A 225 11.50 12.49 17.46
N GLY A 226 11.43 12.40 16.13
CA GLY A 226 12.30 11.55 15.32
C GLY A 226 11.54 10.43 14.63
N ASN A 227 12.21 9.31 14.40
CA ASN A 227 11.61 8.12 13.80
C ASN A 227 11.62 6.96 14.79
N LEU A 228 10.42 6.47 15.06
CA LEU A 228 10.12 5.16 15.60
C LEU A 228 11.07 4.05 15.06
N THR A 229 11.72 3.34 16.00
CA THR A 229 12.60 2.18 15.79
C THR A 229 11.96 0.84 16.21
N PHE A 230 11.46 0.06 15.24
CA PHE A 230 10.80 -1.22 15.50
C PHE A 230 11.81 -2.32 15.80
N ALA A 231 11.53 -3.13 16.83
CA ALA A 231 12.13 -4.42 17.10
C ALA A 231 11.09 -5.55 16.95
N SER A 232 11.57 -6.73 16.53
CA SER A 232 10.72 -7.91 16.41
C SER A 232 10.63 -8.65 17.76
N GLN A 233 9.41 -9.04 18.12
CA GLN A 233 9.14 -9.95 19.23
C GLN A 233 10.02 -11.22 19.14
N ALA A 234 10.65 -11.61 20.24
CA ALA A 234 11.59 -12.72 20.31
C ALA A 234 10.95 -14.08 20.64
N GLY A 235 9.75 -14.09 21.22
CA GLY A 235 9.05 -15.31 21.65
C GLY A 235 7.62 -15.45 21.12
N THR A 236 7.05 -16.65 21.21
CA THR A 236 5.64 -16.97 20.88
C THR A 236 4.70 -16.85 22.08
N GLY A 237 5.20 -16.36 23.22
CA GLY A 237 4.49 -16.20 24.48
C GLY A 237 3.44 -15.09 24.47
N ALA A 238 2.72 -14.96 25.59
CA ALA A 238 1.72 -13.92 25.79
C ALA A 238 2.31 -12.57 26.22
N THR A 239 3.58 -12.57 26.63
CA THR A 239 4.38 -11.44 27.12
C THR A 239 5.14 -10.75 25.99
N TRP A 240 5.37 -9.44 26.11
CA TRP A 240 6.23 -8.71 25.18
C TRP A 240 7.69 -8.97 25.46
N GLU A 241 8.42 -9.52 24.49
CA GLU A 241 9.75 -10.06 24.67
C GLU A 241 10.67 -9.59 23.56
N LEU A 242 11.81 -8.99 23.92
CA LEU A 242 12.89 -8.74 22.95
C LEU A 242 14.15 -9.51 23.29
N ARG A 243 14.89 -9.85 22.24
CA ARG A 243 16.23 -10.41 22.37
C ARG A 243 17.25 -9.29 22.53
N SER A 244 17.87 -9.23 23.70
CA SER A 244 19.01 -8.35 23.96
C SER A 244 20.32 -9.10 23.72
N PRO A 245 21.21 -8.64 22.82
CA PRO A 245 22.55 -9.20 22.67
C PRO A 245 23.48 -8.89 23.84
N GLY A 246 23.19 -7.87 24.65
CA GLY A 246 24.03 -7.52 25.79
C GLY A 246 23.58 -6.30 26.57
N ILE A 247 24.09 -6.19 27.79
CA ILE A 247 23.86 -5.09 28.74
C ILE A 247 25.18 -4.37 29.00
N SER A 248 25.13 -3.05 29.13
CA SER A 248 26.23 -2.20 29.57
C SER A 248 25.83 -1.39 30.80
N VAL A 249 26.74 -1.22 31.75
CA VAL A 249 26.56 -0.38 32.93
C VAL A 249 27.70 0.64 32.97
N ASN A 250 27.35 1.92 32.97
CA ASN A 250 28.30 3.04 32.87
C ASN A 250 29.27 2.88 31.68
N GLY A 251 28.77 2.39 30.54
CA GLY A 251 29.55 2.12 29.33
C GLY A 251 30.48 0.90 29.39
N LYS A 252 30.37 0.06 30.43
CA LYS A 252 31.19 -1.16 30.61
C LYS A 252 30.31 -2.41 30.58
N THR A 253 30.87 -3.52 30.09
CA THR A 253 30.20 -4.83 30.08
C THR A 253 31.11 -5.92 30.63
N THR A 254 30.53 -7.05 31.03
CA THR A 254 31.24 -8.27 31.48
C THR A 254 30.86 -9.44 30.58
N SER A 255 31.53 -10.59 30.69
CA SER A 255 31.13 -11.81 29.96
C SER A 255 29.70 -12.25 30.28
N VAL A 256 29.25 -12.07 31.53
CA VAL A 256 27.88 -12.36 31.95
C VAL A 256 26.91 -11.39 31.27
N LEU A 257 27.22 -10.09 31.27
CA LEU A 257 26.35 -9.07 30.68
C LEU A 257 26.32 -9.09 29.14
N ASN A 258 27.37 -9.61 28.49
CA ASN A 258 27.46 -9.80 27.04
C ASN A 258 26.89 -11.15 26.56
N THR A 259 26.04 -11.78 27.39
CA THR A 259 25.30 -12.98 27.02
C THR A 259 23.92 -12.58 26.52
N ALA A 260 23.54 -13.12 25.35
CA ALA A 260 22.24 -12.86 24.75
C ALA A 260 21.10 -13.44 25.60
N ARG A 261 20.06 -12.65 25.81
CA ARG A 261 18.93 -12.96 26.69
C ARG A 261 17.61 -12.44 26.12
N THR A 262 16.50 -12.95 26.65
CA THR A 262 15.16 -12.48 26.30
C THR A 262 14.61 -11.68 27.46
N VAL A 263 14.25 -10.42 27.20
CA VAL A 263 13.78 -9.47 28.21
C VAL A 263 12.30 -9.22 27.99
N ILE A 264 11.50 -9.41 29.05
CA ILE A 264 10.06 -9.13 29.07
C ILE A 264 9.82 -7.66 29.39
N PHE A 265 8.84 -7.03 28.77
CA PHE A 265 8.42 -5.66 29.09
C PHE A 265 7.03 -5.63 29.73
N ASP A 266 6.99 -5.09 30.94
CA ASP A 266 5.82 -5.16 31.82
C ASP A 266 5.50 -3.78 32.42
N SER A 267 4.51 -3.09 31.87
CA SER A 267 4.01 -1.82 32.42
C SER A 267 3.29 -1.98 33.77
N GLY A 268 2.94 -3.21 34.17
CA GLY A 268 2.32 -3.54 35.44
C GLY A 268 3.28 -3.59 36.61
N THR A 269 4.61 -3.54 36.40
CA THR A 269 5.60 -3.59 37.48
C THR A 269 6.57 -2.40 37.45
N SER A 270 7.07 -2.04 38.64
CA SER A 270 8.02 -0.93 38.80
C SER A 270 9.49 -1.39 38.75
N ASN A 271 9.73 -2.69 38.84
CA ASN A 271 11.05 -3.28 39.06
C ASN A 271 11.77 -3.67 37.76
N VAL A 272 13.08 -3.86 37.88
CA VAL A 272 13.88 -4.63 36.91
C VAL A 272 14.21 -5.97 37.54
N LEU A 273 13.92 -7.07 36.86
CA LEU A 273 14.19 -8.42 37.32
C LEU A 273 15.17 -9.06 36.34
N PHE A 274 16.25 -9.60 36.88
CA PHE A 274 17.19 -10.41 36.12
C PHE A 274 17.61 -11.61 36.95
N ASP A 275 18.21 -12.60 36.31
CA ASP A 275 18.86 -13.71 37.02
C ASP A 275 19.87 -13.16 38.05
N THR A 276 20.00 -13.88 39.15
CA THR A 276 20.91 -13.51 40.25
C THR A 276 22.32 -13.22 39.77
N SER A 277 22.80 -13.99 38.79
CA SER A 277 24.14 -13.81 38.19
C SER A 277 24.27 -12.47 37.43
N THR A 278 23.23 -12.08 36.69
CA THR A 278 23.16 -10.83 35.94
C THR A 278 23.06 -9.64 36.89
N ALA A 279 22.15 -9.68 37.87
CA ALA A 279 21.98 -8.61 38.86
C ALA A 279 23.29 -8.35 39.62
N ASN A 280 23.97 -9.42 40.07
CA ASN A 280 25.28 -9.31 40.72
C ASN A 280 26.35 -8.70 39.81
N ALA A 281 26.37 -9.07 38.52
CA ALA A 281 27.32 -8.52 37.55
C ALA A 281 27.07 -7.02 37.27
N MET A 282 25.81 -6.59 37.24
CA MET A 282 25.46 -5.17 37.12
C MET A 282 25.90 -4.40 38.38
N TYR A 283 25.57 -4.90 39.57
CA TYR A 283 25.94 -4.23 40.81
C TYR A 283 27.44 -4.16 41.06
N ALA A 284 28.21 -5.16 40.60
CA ALA A 284 29.66 -5.10 40.63
C ALA A 284 30.25 -3.94 39.80
N LEU A 285 29.53 -3.48 38.77
CA LEU A 285 29.89 -2.31 37.96
C LEU A 285 29.35 -0.97 38.52
N ILE A 286 28.36 -1.01 39.42
CA ILE A 286 27.77 0.18 40.07
C ILE A 286 28.48 0.49 41.39
N SER A 287 28.42 -0.43 42.36
CA SER A 287 29.05 -0.27 43.67
C SER A 287 29.12 -1.60 44.43
N PRO A 288 30.27 -1.93 45.05
CA PRO A 288 30.41 -3.12 45.89
C PRO A 288 29.58 -3.05 47.18
N ASP A 289 29.06 -1.87 47.53
CA ASP A 289 28.29 -1.63 48.76
C ASP A 289 26.80 -1.99 48.63
N ILE A 290 26.33 -2.27 47.41
CA ILE A 290 24.98 -2.79 47.19
C ILE A 290 24.99 -4.29 47.52
N LYS A 291 24.12 -4.71 48.44
CA LYS A 291 24.06 -6.09 48.96
C LYS A 291 22.65 -6.67 48.90
N PRO A 292 22.51 -7.99 48.72
CA PRO A 292 21.22 -8.66 48.88
C PRO A 292 20.65 -8.43 50.28
N ASN A 293 19.33 -8.26 50.38
CA ASN A 293 18.63 -8.12 51.65
C ASN A 293 17.99 -9.47 52.06
N PRO A 294 18.49 -10.17 53.08
CA PRO A 294 17.96 -11.48 53.47
C PRO A 294 16.52 -11.44 53.99
N ALA A 295 16.06 -10.29 54.47
CA ALA A 295 14.71 -10.14 55.00
C ALA A 295 13.64 -10.12 53.89
N GLU A 296 14.02 -9.79 52.66
CA GLU A 296 13.17 -9.73 51.48
C GLU A 296 13.92 -10.38 50.30
N PRO A 297 13.82 -11.72 50.15
CA PRO A 297 14.57 -12.47 49.14
C PRO A 297 14.43 -11.88 47.74
N GLY A 298 15.54 -11.84 47.00
CA GLY A 298 15.62 -11.25 45.66
C GLY A 298 15.88 -9.74 45.63
N THR A 299 15.70 -9.02 46.74
CA THR A 299 15.95 -7.56 46.78
C THR A 299 17.39 -7.21 47.14
N TYR A 300 17.81 -6.02 46.69
CA TYR A 300 19.14 -5.47 46.97
C TYR A 300 19.01 -4.10 47.62
N GLY A 301 20.00 -3.72 48.43
CA GLY A 301 19.97 -2.45 49.12
C GLY A 301 21.33 -1.85 49.42
N ILE A 302 21.30 -0.55 49.68
CA ILE A 302 22.45 0.27 50.13
C ILE A 302 21.94 1.38 51.06
N ALA A 303 22.81 1.96 51.87
CA ALA A 303 22.46 3.10 52.73
C ALA A 303 21.81 4.24 51.91
N CYS A 304 20.65 4.72 52.37
CA CYS A 304 19.84 5.71 51.64
C CYS A 304 20.58 7.02 51.33
N ASN A 305 21.54 7.41 52.17
CA ASN A 305 22.35 8.61 51.96
C ASN A 305 23.41 8.49 50.85
N ARG A 306 23.61 7.28 50.29
CA ARG A 306 24.64 7.02 49.27
C ARG A 306 24.06 6.78 47.88
N ILE A 307 22.85 6.23 47.80
CA ILE A 307 22.28 5.71 46.54
C ILE A 307 22.13 6.78 45.46
N SER A 308 21.71 8.00 45.84
CA SER A 308 21.46 9.11 44.90
C SER A 308 22.71 9.68 44.24
N SER A 309 23.90 9.33 44.75
CA SER A 309 25.20 9.82 44.24
C SER A 309 25.93 8.82 43.34
N LEU A 310 25.39 7.62 43.16
CA LEU A 310 26.05 6.56 42.41
C LEU A 310 25.80 6.72 40.89
N PRO A 311 26.85 6.62 40.05
CA PRO A 311 26.65 6.47 38.61
C PRO A 311 26.11 5.06 38.32
N ALA A 312 24.94 4.98 37.72
CA ALA A 312 24.25 3.74 37.38
C ALA A 312 23.45 3.90 36.08
N VAL A 313 24.10 4.37 35.02
CA VAL A 313 23.50 4.39 33.68
C VAL A 313 23.52 2.96 33.14
N ILE A 314 22.35 2.39 32.88
CA ILE A 314 22.21 1.00 32.42
C ILE A 314 21.68 1.03 30.99
N ASP A 315 22.48 0.57 30.04
CA ASP A 315 22.06 0.39 28.65
C ASP A 315 21.75 -1.07 28.37
N ILE A 316 20.53 -1.34 27.92
CA ILE A 316 20.12 -2.64 27.40
C ILE A 316 20.07 -2.52 25.89
N THR A 317 20.96 -3.23 25.19
CA THR A 317 21.04 -3.17 23.73
C THR A 317 20.01 -4.11 23.12
N PHE A 318 19.39 -3.70 22.01
CA PHE A 318 18.45 -4.47 21.19
C PHE A 318 18.78 -4.30 19.71
N THR A 319 18.11 -5.08 18.86
CA THR A 319 18.29 -5.03 17.40
C THR A 319 16.98 -4.66 16.72
N SER A 320 17.00 -3.60 15.92
CA SER A 320 15.85 -3.17 15.13
C SER A 320 15.58 -4.13 13.96
N GLN A 321 14.39 -4.06 13.38
CA GLN A 321 14.00 -4.81 12.18
C GLN A 321 14.89 -4.50 10.96
N GLN A 322 15.55 -3.33 10.96
CA GLN A 322 16.51 -2.95 9.93
C GLN A 322 17.92 -3.52 10.19
N GLY A 323 18.09 -4.35 11.24
CA GLY A 323 19.37 -4.93 11.64
C GLY A 323 20.32 -3.95 12.33
N LYS A 324 19.85 -2.76 12.70
CA LYS A 324 20.66 -1.76 13.43
C LYS A 324 20.51 -1.94 14.94
N PRO A 325 21.61 -1.90 15.72
CA PRO A 325 21.53 -1.91 17.18
C PRO A 325 20.98 -0.58 17.70
N PHE A 326 20.19 -0.63 18.78
CA PHE A 326 19.74 0.53 19.55
C PHE A 326 19.74 0.19 21.04
N ASN A 327 19.85 1.20 21.90
CA ASN A 327 19.91 1.03 23.35
C ASN A 327 18.67 1.63 24.02
N LEU A 328 18.19 0.94 25.05
CA LEU A 328 17.25 1.48 26.02
C LEU A 328 17.99 1.69 27.33
N THR A 329 17.93 2.92 27.84
CA THR A 329 18.79 3.43 28.89
C THR A 329 17.97 3.75 30.13
N ILE A 330 18.33 3.13 31.24
CA ILE A 330 17.83 3.49 32.57
C ILE A 330 18.82 4.50 33.18
N PRO A 331 18.38 5.74 33.49
CA PRO A 331 19.26 6.73 34.08
C PRO A 331 19.54 6.45 35.55
N SER A 332 20.67 6.98 36.05
CA SER A 332 21.10 6.76 37.44
C SER A 332 20.07 7.21 38.49
N SER A 333 19.19 8.15 38.14
CA SER A 333 18.10 8.64 39.00
C SER A 333 17.11 7.54 39.39
N GLU A 334 16.96 6.50 38.58
CA GLU A 334 16.02 5.39 38.82
C GLU A 334 16.55 4.34 39.77
N LEU A 335 17.84 4.38 40.14
CA LEU A 335 18.47 3.33 40.92
C LEU A 335 17.78 3.13 42.29
N SER A 336 17.20 4.18 42.88
CA SER A 336 16.57 4.12 44.19
C SER A 336 15.05 4.01 44.11
N VAL A 337 14.49 2.99 44.78
CA VAL A 337 13.02 2.85 44.92
C VAL A 337 12.51 3.18 46.33
N GLY A 338 13.40 3.67 47.21
CA GLY A 338 13.07 4.11 48.57
C GLY A 338 13.49 3.15 49.69
N PRO A 339 13.24 3.50 50.96
CA PRO A 339 13.68 2.74 52.14
C PRO A 339 12.92 1.42 52.36
N PHE A 340 13.55 0.43 53.00
CA PHE A 340 12.88 -0.79 53.47
C PHE A 340 12.00 -0.55 54.74
N ALA A 341 10.99 -1.39 55.01
CA ALA A 341 9.91 -1.24 56.02
C ALA A 341 10.46 -1.64 57.35
N ASN A 342 11.15 -2.78 57.31
CA ASN A 342 11.92 -3.32 58.39
C ASN A 342 13.19 -2.51 58.65
N ASN A 343 13.62 -1.64 57.71
CA ASN A 343 14.83 -0.82 57.88
C ASN A 343 14.79 0.49 57.07
N ALA A 344 14.39 1.59 57.72
CA ALA A 344 14.30 2.91 57.10
C ALA A 344 15.65 3.53 56.66
N SER A 345 16.77 2.98 57.12
CA SER A 345 18.12 3.48 56.83
C SER A 345 18.71 2.88 55.54
N LEU A 346 18.14 1.76 55.10
CA LEU A 346 18.56 1.00 53.93
C LEU A 346 17.54 1.24 52.82
N CYS A 347 18.03 1.69 51.66
CA CYS A 347 17.19 1.91 50.49
C CYS A 347 17.32 0.72 49.55
N GLN A 348 16.16 0.24 49.08
CA GLN A 348 16.06 -0.77 48.05
C GLN A 348 16.50 -0.16 46.71
N THR A 349 17.21 -0.97 45.93
CA THR A 349 17.62 -0.64 44.57
C THR A 349 16.63 -1.18 43.55
N LEU A 350 16.63 -0.61 42.34
CA LEU A 350 15.69 -0.96 41.27
C LEU A 350 15.81 -2.40 40.74
N ILE A 351 17.03 -2.95 40.68
CA ILE A 351 17.29 -4.27 40.08
C ILE A 351 17.17 -5.35 41.15
N ASN A 352 16.17 -6.21 41.03
CA ASN A 352 15.97 -7.36 41.88
C ASN A 352 16.39 -8.64 41.14
N ALA A 353 16.73 -9.68 41.91
CA ALA A 353 17.07 -10.99 41.39
C ALA A 353 15.84 -11.91 41.42
N PHE A 354 15.54 -12.52 40.27
CA PHE A 354 14.55 -13.59 40.15
C PHE A 354 15.00 -14.55 39.06
N ASP A 355 15.49 -15.72 39.46
CA ASP A 355 16.04 -16.68 38.50
C ASP A 355 14.94 -17.23 37.57
N GLY A 356 15.18 -17.16 36.27
CA GLY A 356 14.24 -17.58 35.23
C GLY A 356 13.21 -16.51 34.82
N LEU A 357 13.28 -15.30 35.39
CA LEU A 357 12.44 -14.16 34.99
C LEU A 357 13.32 -12.95 34.69
N GLU A 358 13.51 -12.67 33.41
CA GLU A 358 14.16 -11.44 32.94
C GLU A 358 13.11 -10.46 32.43
N LEU A 359 12.94 -9.36 33.14
CA LEU A 359 11.85 -8.43 32.93
C LEU A 359 12.28 -7.00 33.25
N VAL A 360 11.79 -6.05 32.48
CA VAL A 360 11.98 -4.61 32.71
C VAL A 360 10.62 -3.94 32.79
N GLY A 361 10.39 -3.25 33.91
CA GLY A 361 9.13 -2.62 34.22
C GLY A 361 8.98 -1.19 33.69
N GLY A 362 7.97 -0.50 34.21
CA GLY A 362 7.69 0.90 33.89
C GLY A 362 8.83 1.87 34.19
N SER A 363 9.82 1.47 34.99
CA SER A 363 10.99 2.27 35.38
C SER A 363 11.88 2.58 34.19
N LEU A 364 11.92 1.69 33.19
CA LEU A 364 12.48 1.98 31.88
C LEU A 364 11.44 2.67 30.99
N LEU A 365 10.23 2.09 30.88
CA LEU A 365 9.24 2.49 29.88
C LEU A 365 8.80 3.97 30.00
N LYS A 366 8.93 4.60 31.17
CA LYS A 366 8.64 6.04 31.35
C LYS A 366 9.63 7.01 30.72
N HIS A 367 10.80 6.52 30.33
CA HIS A 367 11.79 7.34 29.62
C HIS A 367 11.55 7.36 28.12
N TYR A 368 10.61 6.55 27.65
CA TYR A 368 10.35 6.30 26.24
C TYR A 368 8.88 6.48 25.93
N TYR A 369 8.60 6.99 24.73
CA TYR A 369 7.29 6.81 24.14
C TYR A 369 7.28 5.45 23.46
N SER A 370 6.48 4.51 23.98
CA SER A 370 6.47 3.12 23.52
C SER A 370 5.25 2.81 22.67
N VAL A 371 5.46 2.10 21.56
CA VAL A 371 4.39 1.65 20.65
C VAL A 371 4.36 0.13 20.60
N TRP A 372 3.16 -0.42 20.77
CA TRP A 372 2.92 -1.85 20.92
C TRP A 372 1.95 -2.28 19.84
N ASP A 373 2.45 -3.02 18.84
CA ASP A 373 1.67 -3.47 17.70
C ASP A 373 1.28 -4.95 17.89
N VAL A 374 0.13 -5.17 18.53
CA VAL A 374 -0.42 -6.53 18.77
C VAL A 374 -0.79 -7.20 17.45
N GLY A 375 -1.11 -6.42 16.41
CA GLY A 375 -1.57 -6.93 15.11
C GLY A 375 -0.44 -7.49 14.24
N ASN A 376 0.77 -6.91 14.36
CA ASN A 376 1.97 -7.36 13.64
C ASN A 376 3.05 -7.97 14.55
N GLN A 377 2.80 -8.08 15.86
CA GLN A 377 3.74 -8.52 16.92
C GLN A 377 5.07 -7.74 16.91
N ARG A 378 5.01 -6.41 17.02
CA ARG A 378 6.20 -5.52 16.98
C ARG A 378 6.18 -4.51 18.13
N TRP A 379 7.37 -4.10 18.58
CA TRP A 379 7.56 -3.13 19.66
C TRP A 379 8.61 -2.06 19.28
N GLU A 380 8.54 -0.88 19.91
CA GLU A 380 9.09 0.40 19.44
C GLU A 380 9.28 1.40 20.59
N GLU A 381 10.40 2.14 20.63
CA GLU A 381 10.66 3.20 21.62
C GLU A 381 11.47 4.38 21.05
N GLU A 382 11.13 5.62 21.43
CA GLU A 382 11.89 6.85 21.11
C GLU A 382 11.88 7.87 22.29
N GLU A 383 12.91 8.71 22.38
CA GLU A 383 13.22 9.63 23.49
C GLU A 383 12.21 10.80 23.61
N LEU A 384 11.85 11.20 24.84
CA LEU A 384 10.78 12.18 25.12
C LEU A 384 11.20 13.65 24.88
N VAL A 385 10.21 14.51 24.57
CA VAL A 385 10.41 15.88 24.03
C VAL A 385 10.73 16.99 25.05
N ASP A 386 10.53 16.81 26.36
CA ASP A 386 10.45 17.98 27.27
C ASP A 386 11.57 18.11 28.33
N GLU A 387 12.75 18.60 27.90
CA GLU A 387 13.56 19.54 28.68
C GLU A 387 13.26 20.97 28.18
N ARG A 388 12.35 21.66 28.88
CA ARG A 388 11.78 22.98 28.52
C ARG A 388 12.81 24.10 28.24
N ILE A 389 12.62 24.82 27.12
CA ILE A 389 12.79 26.29 26.89
C ILE A 389 14.21 26.85 27.21
N GLU A 390 15.10 27.18 26.27
CA GLU A 390 15.24 28.44 25.47
C GLU A 390 16.64 28.35 24.79
N MET A 391 16.97 28.82 23.57
CA MET A 391 17.03 30.21 23.10
C MET A 391 17.47 30.25 21.60
N TYR A 392 16.94 31.22 20.87
CA TYR A 392 17.09 31.57 19.44
C TYR A 392 18.52 31.74 18.88
N THR A 393 18.72 31.56 17.56
CA THR A 393 19.39 32.56 16.66
C THR A 393 19.14 32.24 15.16
N PHE A 394 18.77 33.28 14.41
CA PHE A 394 18.54 33.33 12.95
C PHE A 394 19.84 33.36 12.13
N THR A 395 19.81 32.84 10.90
CA THR A 395 20.84 33.11 9.88
C THR A 395 20.21 33.61 8.58
N PHE A 396 20.49 34.88 8.23
CA PHE A 396 20.22 35.48 6.92
C PHE A 396 21.42 35.29 5.99
N PHE A 397 21.19 35.05 4.69
CA PHE A 397 22.09 35.52 3.65
C PHE A 397 21.36 36.20 2.49
N ARG A 398 22.03 37.25 2.03
CA ARG A 398 21.66 38.38 1.19
C ARG A 398 21.75 38.02 -0.30
N ARG A 399 20.88 38.57 -1.16
CA ARG A 399 21.29 38.97 -2.52
C ARG A 399 20.49 40.17 -3.03
N HIS A 400 21.26 41.15 -3.53
CA HIS A 400 20.85 42.44 -4.07
C HIS A 400 20.17 42.34 -5.44
N PHE A 401 19.26 43.30 -5.69
CA PHE A 401 19.03 44.17 -6.86
C PHE A 401 19.73 43.77 -8.18
N PHE A 402 19.08 43.83 -9.35
CA PHE A 402 18.43 45.02 -9.94
C PHE A 402 17.24 44.66 -10.84
N GLY A 403 16.19 45.47 -10.75
CA GLY A 403 15.16 45.62 -11.78
C GLY A 403 15.49 46.75 -12.74
N GLY A 404 15.02 46.63 -13.99
CA GLY A 404 14.97 47.70 -14.98
C GLY A 404 13.59 47.67 -15.67
N PRO A 405 12.90 48.81 -15.90
CA PRO A 405 11.54 48.83 -16.44
C PRO A 405 11.41 49.36 -17.89
N LYS A 406 10.34 48.88 -18.56
CA LYS A 406 9.41 49.56 -19.52
C LYS A 406 9.81 49.91 -20.98
N TYR A 407 9.14 49.20 -21.92
CA TYR A 407 8.18 49.62 -22.98
C TYR A 407 8.35 50.84 -23.95
N LEU A 408 8.29 50.51 -25.28
CA LEU A 408 7.72 51.15 -26.53
C LEU A 408 8.27 52.49 -27.10
N PRO A 409 7.98 52.90 -28.38
CA PRO A 409 7.94 52.25 -29.73
C PRO A 409 8.53 53.10 -30.92
N SER A 410 8.56 52.58 -32.16
CA SER A 410 8.22 53.24 -33.48
C SER A 410 8.82 52.48 -34.70
N LEU A 411 8.02 52.15 -35.75
CA LEU A 411 7.98 52.69 -37.16
C LEU A 411 9.31 52.55 -37.94
N THR A 412 9.44 52.01 -39.17
CA THR A 412 8.73 52.13 -40.48
C THR A 412 9.27 51.02 -41.44
N ASP A 413 8.42 50.32 -42.22
CA ASP A 413 8.12 50.48 -43.68
C ASP A 413 9.08 49.76 -44.67
N HIS A 414 8.54 48.83 -45.48
CA HIS A 414 8.56 48.87 -46.95
C HIS A 414 8.04 47.58 -47.65
N SER A 415 6.90 47.74 -48.31
CA SER A 415 6.42 47.19 -49.60
C SER A 415 7.22 46.11 -50.37
N LYS A 416 6.51 45.10 -50.94
CA LYS A 416 6.09 45.08 -52.36
C LYS A 416 5.32 43.80 -52.76
N MET A 417 4.28 44.02 -53.56
CA MET A 417 3.53 43.09 -54.42
C MET A 417 4.43 42.48 -55.52
N GLN A 418 4.12 41.28 -56.05
CA GLN A 418 3.43 41.09 -57.35
C GLN A 418 3.38 39.62 -57.83
N SER A 419 2.36 39.36 -58.64
CA SER A 419 1.86 38.14 -59.30
C SER A 419 2.55 37.76 -60.62
N LYS A 420 2.36 36.49 -61.07
CA LYS A 420 2.01 35.98 -62.44
C LYS A 420 2.57 34.56 -62.67
N GLU A 421 1.75 33.54 -62.93
CA GLU A 421 1.12 33.07 -64.20
C GLU A 421 2.05 32.31 -65.17
N ASP A 422 1.75 31.01 -65.30
CA ASP A 422 1.70 30.08 -66.46
C ASP A 422 2.72 30.10 -67.62
N ALA A 423 3.24 28.90 -67.97
CA ALA A 423 3.17 28.32 -69.32
C ALA A 423 3.76 26.89 -69.41
N ALA A 424 3.13 26.09 -70.28
CA ALA A 424 3.28 24.65 -70.49
C ALA A 424 4.55 24.17 -71.22
N ARG A 425 4.87 22.86 -71.07
CA ARG A 425 5.51 22.01 -72.10
C ARG A 425 5.20 20.52 -71.90
N PHE A 426 4.87 19.85 -73.00
CA PHE A 426 4.53 18.42 -73.14
C PHE A 426 5.63 17.46 -72.64
N PRO A 427 5.29 16.30 -72.05
CA PRO A 427 6.27 15.27 -71.75
C PRO A 427 6.52 14.36 -72.97
N ALA A 428 7.80 14.16 -73.30
CA ALA A 428 8.26 13.01 -74.05
C ALA A 428 8.16 11.75 -73.16
N LEU A 429 7.69 10.64 -73.72
CA LEU A 429 7.70 9.32 -73.10
C LEU A 429 9.14 8.88 -72.78
N PRO A 430 9.41 8.38 -71.56
CA PRO A 430 10.48 7.42 -71.36
C PRO A 430 9.92 6.04 -70.99
N THR A 431 10.52 5.08 -71.67
CA THR A 431 10.74 3.66 -71.36
C THR A 431 11.06 3.36 -69.88
N ALA A 432 10.13 3.58 -68.95
CA ALA A 432 10.28 3.25 -67.53
C ALA A 432 9.38 2.10 -67.03
N ALA A 433 8.51 1.56 -67.90
CA ALA A 433 7.49 0.60 -67.46
C ALA A 433 8.01 -0.77 -66.98
N ARG A 434 9.28 -1.13 -67.24
CA ARG A 434 9.88 -2.37 -66.73
C ARG A 434 10.62 -2.19 -65.40
N ASP A 435 11.30 -1.08 -65.19
CA ASP A 435 11.94 -0.75 -63.91
C ASP A 435 10.92 -0.27 -62.87
N ASP A 436 9.80 0.31 -63.29
CA ASP A 436 8.69 0.65 -62.42
C ASP A 436 7.99 -0.61 -61.88
N GLU A 437 7.73 -1.67 -62.68
CA GLU A 437 7.13 -2.90 -62.14
C GLU A 437 8.05 -3.64 -61.16
N GLU A 438 9.36 -3.74 -61.43
CA GLU A 438 10.33 -4.38 -60.53
C GLU A 438 10.63 -3.53 -59.27
N SER A 439 10.67 -2.20 -59.39
CA SER A 439 10.81 -1.27 -58.25
C SER A 439 9.52 -1.13 -57.43
N HIS A 440 8.35 -1.22 -58.05
CA HIS A 440 7.06 -1.27 -57.35
C HIS A 440 6.83 -2.63 -56.68
N LEU A 441 7.26 -3.74 -57.27
CA LEU A 441 7.18 -5.08 -56.65
C LEU A 441 8.16 -5.22 -55.48
N SER A 442 9.40 -4.76 -55.63
CA SER A 442 10.39 -4.71 -54.52
C SER A 442 9.98 -3.73 -53.41
N ARG A 443 9.41 -2.55 -53.73
CA ARG A 443 8.80 -1.64 -52.74
C ARG A 443 7.56 -2.23 -52.06
N ARG A 444 6.73 -3.00 -52.77
CA ARG A 444 5.57 -3.71 -52.20
C ARG A 444 6.00 -4.84 -51.26
N CYS A 445 6.98 -5.66 -51.65
CA CYS A 445 7.56 -6.69 -50.78
C CYS A 445 8.21 -6.07 -49.53
N SER A 446 8.93 -4.95 -49.68
CA SER A 446 9.51 -4.21 -48.54
C SER A 446 8.42 -3.64 -47.60
N SER A 447 7.33 -3.10 -48.16
CA SER A 447 6.22 -2.52 -47.38
C SER A 447 5.41 -3.58 -46.62
N VAL A 448 5.15 -4.74 -47.24
CA VAL A 448 4.46 -5.86 -46.59
C VAL A 448 5.31 -6.45 -45.46
N ALA A 449 6.61 -6.66 -45.70
CA ALA A 449 7.54 -7.11 -44.67
C ALA A 449 7.59 -6.12 -43.49
N LEU A 450 7.62 -4.81 -43.79
CA LEU A 450 7.61 -3.77 -42.78
C LEU A 450 6.32 -3.78 -41.95
N ILE A 451 5.15 -3.83 -42.60
CA ILE A 451 3.86 -3.92 -41.90
C ILE A 451 3.81 -5.16 -41.02
N PHE A 452 4.27 -6.31 -41.52
CA PHE A 452 4.35 -7.54 -40.74
C PHE A 452 5.22 -7.36 -39.49
N ALA A 453 6.41 -6.78 -39.63
CA ALA A 453 7.29 -6.49 -38.50
C ALA A 453 6.66 -5.55 -37.46
N LEU A 454 5.99 -4.47 -37.89
CA LEU A 454 5.33 -3.55 -36.97
C LEU A 454 4.18 -4.22 -36.20
N ASN A 455 3.40 -5.06 -36.87
CA ASN A 455 2.34 -5.84 -36.25
C ASN A 455 2.91 -6.87 -35.27
N LEU A 456 3.99 -7.56 -35.64
CA LEU A 456 4.67 -8.52 -34.79
C LEU A 456 5.21 -7.86 -33.51
N ALA A 457 5.87 -6.71 -33.62
CA ALA A 457 6.36 -5.98 -32.46
C ALA A 457 5.25 -5.49 -31.53
N THR A 458 4.17 -4.97 -32.11
CA THR A 458 3.00 -4.52 -31.33
C THR A 458 2.30 -5.69 -30.66
N PHE A 459 2.18 -6.81 -31.36
CA PHE A 459 1.65 -8.06 -30.81
C PHE A 459 2.43 -8.50 -29.59
N ILE A 460 3.76 -8.43 -29.63
CA ILE A 460 4.62 -8.90 -28.55
C ILE A 460 4.63 -7.94 -27.37
N ALA A 461 4.67 -6.63 -27.62
CA ALA A 461 4.50 -5.65 -26.55
C ALA A 461 3.14 -5.85 -25.84
N ALA A 462 2.06 -6.09 -26.59
CA ALA A 462 0.74 -6.37 -26.03
C ALA A 462 0.67 -7.74 -25.34
N LEU A 463 1.36 -8.74 -25.87
CA LEU A 463 1.45 -10.09 -25.30
C LEU A 463 2.14 -10.03 -23.95
N ASP A 464 3.30 -9.38 -23.88
CA ASP A 464 4.09 -9.19 -22.67
C ASP A 464 3.28 -8.49 -21.56
N ASN A 465 2.41 -7.55 -21.91
CA ASN A 465 1.52 -6.90 -20.94
C ASN A 465 0.48 -7.86 -20.32
N THR A 466 -0.03 -8.82 -21.10
CA THR A 466 -1.21 -9.62 -20.76
C THR A 466 -0.87 -11.04 -20.30
N ILE A 467 0.21 -11.63 -20.81
CA ILE A 467 0.67 -12.99 -20.49
C ILE A 467 1.13 -13.14 -19.04
N VAL A 468 1.60 -12.06 -18.41
CA VAL A 468 2.05 -12.11 -17.02
C VAL A 468 0.90 -12.42 -16.06
N ALA A 469 -0.33 -12.02 -16.37
CA ALA A 469 -1.48 -12.26 -15.52
C ALA A 469 -1.68 -13.75 -15.20
N THR A 470 -1.40 -14.65 -16.17
CA THR A 470 -1.47 -16.09 -15.96
C THR A 470 -0.26 -16.68 -15.23
N ALA A 471 0.86 -15.97 -15.21
CA ALA A 471 2.11 -16.40 -14.58
C ALA A 471 2.31 -15.87 -13.15
N ILE A 472 1.55 -14.85 -12.74
CA ILE A 472 1.65 -14.20 -11.42
C ILE A 472 1.67 -15.21 -10.27
N PRO A 473 0.74 -16.18 -10.16
CA PRO A 473 0.75 -17.15 -9.05
C PRO A 473 2.06 -17.93 -8.95
N THR A 474 2.56 -18.43 -10.08
CA THR A 474 3.84 -19.16 -10.18
C THR A 474 5.06 -18.29 -9.87
N ILE A 475 5.05 -17.02 -10.26
CA ILE A 475 6.13 -16.07 -9.98
C ILE A 475 6.18 -15.73 -8.49
N THR A 476 5.03 -15.39 -7.91
CA THR A 476 4.87 -15.06 -6.49
C THR A 476 5.34 -16.21 -5.62
N SER A 477 5.02 -17.44 -6.01
CA SER A 477 5.53 -18.68 -5.43
C SER A 477 7.04 -18.75 -5.39
N GLN A 478 7.67 -18.66 -6.56
CA GLN A 478 9.10 -18.86 -6.67
C GLN A 478 9.89 -17.84 -5.85
N PHE A 479 9.37 -16.61 -5.72
CA PHE A 479 10.03 -15.53 -5.02
C PHE A 479 9.52 -15.26 -3.60
N ARG A 480 8.47 -15.97 -3.13
CA ARG A 480 7.81 -15.74 -1.82
C ARG A 480 7.49 -14.27 -1.58
N SER A 481 6.78 -13.65 -2.52
CA SER A 481 6.64 -12.18 -2.62
C SER A 481 5.19 -11.74 -2.85
N ILE A 482 4.29 -12.19 -1.97
CA ILE A 482 2.85 -11.91 -2.05
C ILE A 482 2.50 -10.42 -2.07
N ASN A 483 3.28 -9.64 -1.33
CA ASN A 483 3.13 -8.19 -1.24
C ASN A 483 3.51 -7.48 -2.55
N GLU A 484 4.15 -8.20 -3.48
CA GLU A 484 4.63 -7.66 -4.75
C GLU A 484 3.78 -8.10 -5.96
N VAL A 485 2.73 -8.91 -5.76
CA VAL A 485 1.82 -9.40 -6.82
C VAL A 485 1.30 -8.26 -7.70
N GLY A 486 0.85 -7.16 -7.08
CA GLY A 486 0.34 -6.00 -7.81
C GLY A 486 1.42 -5.29 -8.65
N TRP A 487 2.69 -5.36 -8.26
CA TRP A 487 3.79 -4.69 -8.97
C TRP A 487 4.04 -5.32 -10.33
N TYR A 488 3.89 -6.64 -10.47
CA TYR A 488 4.19 -7.34 -11.74
C TYR A 488 3.35 -6.83 -12.92
N GLY A 489 2.06 -6.53 -12.69
CA GLY A 489 1.21 -5.93 -13.72
C GLY A 489 1.32 -4.42 -13.80
N SER A 490 1.26 -3.75 -12.64
CA SER A 490 1.16 -2.29 -12.58
C SER A 490 2.45 -1.59 -13.03
N ILE A 491 3.65 -2.13 -12.76
CA ILE A 491 4.91 -1.43 -13.05
C ILE A 491 5.14 -1.21 -14.55
N TYR A 492 4.73 -2.18 -15.38
CA TYR A 492 4.84 -2.08 -16.82
C TYR A 492 3.94 -0.97 -17.35
N MET A 493 2.69 -0.90 -16.87
CA MET A 493 1.76 0.16 -17.25
C MET A 493 2.14 1.52 -16.66
N LEU A 494 2.72 1.52 -15.46
CA LEU A 494 3.23 2.70 -14.75
C LEU A 494 4.37 3.35 -15.51
N SER A 495 5.30 2.56 -16.05
CA SER A 495 6.39 3.11 -16.87
C SER A 495 5.90 3.46 -18.27
N MET A 496 4.92 2.73 -18.81
CA MET A 496 4.43 2.94 -20.17
C MET A 496 3.58 4.22 -20.33
N THR A 497 2.60 4.40 -19.46
CA THR A 497 1.55 5.43 -19.58
C THR A 497 2.09 6.87 -19.62
N PRO A 498 2.89 7.34 -18.65
CA PRO A 498 3.28 8.75 -18.59
C PRO A 498 4.25 9.16 -19.70
N LEU A 499 4.97 8.19 -20.27
CA LEU A 499 5.94 8.43 -21.34
C LEU A 499 5.27 8.53 -22.72
N GLN A 500 4.04 8.03 -22.87
CA GLN A 500 3.38 7.91 -24.17
C GLN A 500 3.24 9.23 -24.94
N PRO A 501 2.78 10.33 -24.32
CA PRO A 501 2.67 11.60 -25.02
C PRO A 501 4.03 12.22 -25.37
N THR A 502 5.03 12.01 -24.51
CA THR A 502 6.40 12.51 -24.70
C THR A 502 7.10 11.79 -25.85
N LEU A 503 7.06 10.47 -25.86
CA LEU A 503 7.71 9.65 -26.89
C LEU A 503 7.05 9.80 -28.26
N GLY A 504 5.73 10.08 -28.31
CA GLY A 504 5.05 10.45 -29.56
C GLY A 504 5.62 11.71 -30.23
N LYS A 505 6.14 12.68 -29.47
CA LYS A 505 6.84 13.86 -30.02
C LYS A 505 8.27 13.57 -30.42
N VAL A 506 8.95 12.67 -29.72
CA VAL A 506 10.32 12.25 -30.07
C VAL A 506 10.37 11.73 -31.52
N TYR A 507 9.36 10.96 -31.95
CA TYR A 507 9.26 10.49 -33.34
C TYR A 507 9.07 11.60 -34.40
N LYS A 508 8.63 12.80 -34.00
CA LYS A 508 8.50 13.95 -34.93
C LYS A 508 9.81 14.72 -35.12
N ILE A 509 10.71 14.68 -34.12
CA ILE A 509 11.92 15.50 -34.07
C ILE A 509 13.17 14.68 -34.44
N PHE A 510 13.20 13.42 -34.04
CA PHE A 510 14.32 12.51 -34.24
C PHE A 510 14.05 11.54 -35.38
N ASN A 511 15.10 10.87 -35.86
CA ASN A 511 14.99 9.89 -36.93
C ASN A 511 14.13 8.70 -36.47
N ILE A 512 12.98 8.51 -37.13
CA ILE A 512 11.98 7.47 -36.80
C ILE A 512 12.63 6.08 -36.69
N LYS A 513 13.55 5.73 -37.59
CA LYS A 513 14.23 4.43 -37.62
C LYS A 513 15.04 4.19 -36.36
N ILE A 514 15.86 5.17 -35.97
CA ILE A 514 16.73 5.08 -34.79
C ILE A 514 15.87 4.99 -33.53
N VAL A 515 14.87 5.85 -33.39
CA VAL A 515 13.99 5.86 -32.20
C VAL A 515 13.23 4.54 -32.07
N TYR A 516 12.72 3.98 -33.17
CA TYR A 516 12.01 2.68 -33.15
C TYR A 516 12.92 1.51 -32.77
N ILE A 517 14.12 1.43 -33.35
CA ILE A 517 15.07 0.36 -33.01
C ILE A 517 15.57 0.52 -31.57
N SER A 518 15.84 1.74 -31.10
CA SER A 518 16.21 1.98 -29.70
C SER A 518 15.09 1.57 -28.73
N ALA A 519 13.83 1.84 -29.06
CA ALA A 519 12.68 1.42 -28.27
C ALA A 519 12.56 -0.11 -28.18
N LEU A 520 12.75 -0.81 -29.30
CA LEU A 520 12.82 -2.27 -29.32
C LEU A 520 13.96 -2.80 -28.46
N ILE A 521 15.16 -2.24 -28.57
CA ILE A 521 16.31 -2.66 -27.76
C ILE A 521 16.02 -2.49 -26.26
N ILE A 522 15.41 -1.36 -25.86
CA ILE A 522 15.01 -1.14 -24.46
C ILE A 522 13.98 -2.19 -24.01
N PHE A 523 12.99 -2.48 -24.86
CA PHE A 523 11.99 -3.51 -24.59
C PHE A 523 12.62 -4.91 -24.42
N GLU A 524 13.58 -5.26 -25.28
CA GLU A 524 14.30 -6.54 -25.20
C GLU A 524 15.23 -6.64 -23.99
N ILE A 525 15.92 -5.56 -23.61
CA ILE A 525 16.73 -5.52 -22.38
C ILE A 525 15.84 -5.78 -21.16
N GLY A 526 14.67 -5.14 -21.09
CA GLY A 526 13.69 -5.40 -20.03
C GLY A 526 13.22 -6.85 -20.01
N SER A 527 12.97 -7.43 -21.19
CA SER A 527 12.59 -8.84 -21.35
C SER A 527 13.69 -9.79 -20.88
N ILE A 528 14.96 -9.53 -21.21
CA ILE A 528 16.11 -10.33 -20.76
C ILE A 528 16.23 -10.31 -19.23
N ILE A 529 16.11 -9.12 -18.62
CA ILE A 529 16.17 -8.97 -17.15
C ILE A 529 15.02 -9.75 -16.50
N GLY A 530 13.80 -9.65 -17.04
CA GLY A 530 12.64 -10.42 -16.56
C GLY A 530 12.81 -11.93 -16.71
N ALA A 531 13.32 -12.39 -17.85
CA ALA A 531 13.54 -13.80 -18.15
C ALA A 531 14.62 -14.44 -17.26
N SER A 532 15.64 -13.66 -16.89
CA SER A 532 16.77 -14.08 -16.07
C SER A 532 16.64 -13.70 -14.59
N ALA A 533 15.48 -13.17 -14.18
CA ALA A 533 15.28 -12.69 -12.82
C ALA A 533 15.44 -13.83 -11.78
N SER A 534 16.30 -13.56 -10.80
CA SER A 534 16.54 -14.41 -9.62
C SER A 534 15.82 -13.90 -8.36
N SER A 535 15.22 -12.71 -8.43
CA SER A 535 14.42 -12.12 -7.35
C SER A 535 13.23 -11.36 -7.92
N SER A 536 12.20 -11.15 -7.08
CA SER A 536 11.00 -10.40 -7.45
C SER A 536 11.32 -8.95 -7.87
N LEU A 537 12.20 -8.26 -7.14
CA LEU A 537 12.64 -6.91 -7.49
C LEU A 537 13.31 -6.86 -8.88
N ALA A 538 14.14 -7.85 -9.22
CA ALA A 538 14.77 -7.89 -10.55
C ALA A 538 13.73 -8.02 -11.66
N LEU A 539 12.68 -8.81 -11.44
CA LEU A 539 11.55 -8.93 -12.37
C LEU A 539 10.78 -7.61 -12.52
N ILE A 540 10.47 -6.93 -11.40
CA ILE A 540 9.80 -5.62 -11.39
C ILE A 540 10.60 -4.59 -12.19
N VAL A 541 11.91 -4.54 -11.98
CA VAL A 541 12.82 -3.64 -12.72
C VAL A 541 12.85 -3.99 -14.21
N GLY A 542 12.94 -5.28 -14.56
CA GLY A 542 12.87 -5.73 -15.95
C GLY A 542 11.58 -5.29 -16.64
N ARG A 543 10.44 -5.44 -15.96
CA ARG A 543 9.13 -5.00 -16.46
C ARG A 543 9.00 -3.49 -16.57
N ALA A 544 9.57 -2.72 -15.66
CA ALA A 544 9.62 -1.27 -15.77
C ALA A 544 10.35 -0.84 -17.05
N ILE A 545 11.52 -1.42 -17.32
CA ILE A 545 12.33 -1.16 -18.52
C ILE A 545 11.57 -1.58 -19.79
N ALA A 546 10.93 -2.75 -19.78
CA ALA A 546 10.13 -3.22 -20.90
C ALA A 546 8.98 -2.26 -21.22
N GLY A 547 8.25 -1.76 -20.21
CA GLY A 547 7.17 -0.78 -20.40
C GLY A 547 7.64 0.54 -21.02
N ILE A 548 8.84 1.02 -20.68
CA ILE A 548 9.45 2.20 -21.33
C ILE A 548 9.62 1.96 -22.84
N GLY A 549 10.16 0.80 -23.22
CA GLY A 549 10.31 0.43 -24.64
C GLY A 549 8.98 0.27 -25.36
N ALA A 550 8.04 -0.45 -24.73
CA ALA A 550 6.71 -0.75 -25.28
C ALA A 550 5.90 0.50 -25.64
N THR A 551 6.02 1.56 -24.83
CA THR A 551 5.40 2.86 -25.09
C THR A 551 5.70 3.39 -26.49
N SER A 552 6.97 3.28 -26.89
CA SER A 552 7.47 3.80 -28.16
C SER A 552 7.17 2.88 -29.32
N ILE A 553 7.09 1.57 -29.11
CA ILE A 553 6.82 0.59 -30.17
C ILE A 553 5.50 0.91 -30.89
N PHE A 554 4.41 1.14 -30.14
CA PHE A 554 3.12 1.46 -30.75
C PHE A 554 3.14 2.82 -31.47
N ALA A 555 3.63 3.87 -30.80
CA ALA A 555 3.69 5.22 -31.38
C ALA A 555 4.59 5.28 -32.63
N GLY A 556 5.71 4.56 -32.61
CA GLY A 556 6.64 4.45 -33.72
C GLY A 556 6.09 3.61 -34.87
N GLY A 557 5.33 2.55 -34.58
CA GLY A 557 4.61 1.79 -35.61
C GLY A 557 3.61 2.68 -36.37
N MET A 558 2.87 3.52 -35.66
CA MET A 558 1.98 4.52 -36.26
C MET A 558 2.76 5.55 -37.10
N ALA A 559 3.92 6.01 -36.62
CA ALA A 559 4.78 6.95 -37.34
C ALA A 559 5.29 6.34 -38.67
N ILE A 560 5.78 5.10 -38.63
CA ILE A 560 6.29 4.37 -39.81
C ILE A 560 5.16 4.10 -40.81
N ILE A 561 3.98 3.68 -40.35
CA ILE A 561 2.82 3.49 -41.25
C ILE A 561 2.45 4.82 -41.92
N THR A 562 2.44 5.92 -41.17
CA THR A 562 2.08 7.24 -41.70
C THR A 562 3.09 7.77 -42.71
N SER A 563 4.38 7.42 -42.59
CA SER A 563 5.42 7.82 -43.55
C SER A 563 5.45 6.94 -44.80
N THR A 564 5.18 5.64 -44.67
CA THR A 564 5.42 4.66 -45.74
C THR A 564 4.15 4.34 -46.54
N ILE A 565 2.99 4.34 -45.89
CA ILE A 565 1.73 3.87 -46.50
C ILE A 565 0.94 5.05 -47.09
N PRO A 566 0.37 4.90 -48.30
CA PRO A 566 -0.56 5.86 -48.91
C PRO A 566 -1.76 6.19 -48.01
N LYS A 567 -2.25 7.44 -48.06
CA LYS A 567 -3.28 7.97 -47.14
C LYS A 567 -4.57 7.15 -47.11
N ASP A 568 -5.00 6.63 -48.26
CA ASP A 568 -6.18 5.79 -48.45
C ASP A 568 -6.11 4.44 -47.72
N GLN A 569 -4.90 3.92 -47.49
CA GLN A 569 -4.68 2.61 -46.85
C GLN A 569 -4.24 2.72 -45.39
N ARG A 570 -3.85 3.92 -44.91
CA ARG A 570 -3.39 4.13 -43.53
C ARG A 570 -4.40 3.67 -42.49
N SER A 571 -5.69 3.92 -42.69
CA SER A 571 -6.74 3.51 -41.75
C SER A 571 -6.79 1.99 -41.56
N LEU A 572 -6.61 1.22 -42.64
CA LEU A 572 -6.54 -0.25 -42.58
C LEU A 572 -5.32 -0.72 -41.80
N HIS A 573 -4.13 -0.20 -42.13
CA HIS A 573 -2.88 -0.65 -41.49
C HIS A 573 -2.76 -0.22 -40.03
N THR A 574 -3.27 0.95 -39.67
CA THR A 574 -3.37 1.41 -38.28
C THR A 574 -4.37 0.58 -37.48
N SER A 575 -5.49 0.18 -38.09
CA SER A 575 -6.45 -0.75 -37.48
C SER A 575 -5.86 -2.15 -37.29
N LEU A 576 -5.07 -2.65 -38.25
CA LEU A 576 -4.31 -3.90 -38.11
C LEU A 576 -3.34 -3.84 -36.93
N LEU A 577 -2.57 -2.76 -36.83
CA LEU A 577 -1.64 -2.54 -35.72
C LEU A 577 -2.37 -2.57 -34.36
N GLN A 578 -3.52 -1.90 -34.25
CA GLN A 578 -4.33 -1.89 -33.03
C GLN A 578 -4.98 -3.24 -32.73
N SER A 579 -5.38 -4.00 -33.77
CA SER A 579 -5.97 -5.33 -33.62
C SER A 579 -5.01 -6.34 -32.97
N MET A 580 -3.70 -6.12 -33.06
CA MET A 580 -2.69 -6.96 -32.40
C MET A 580 -2.84 -6.99 -30.89
N PHE A 581 -3.35 -5.93 -30.25
CA PHE A 581 -3.71 -5.97 -28.82
C PHE A 581 -4.87 -6.95 -28.55
N GLY A 582 -5.84 -7.05 -29.47
CA GLY A 582 -6.89 -8.06 -29.40
C GLY A 582 -6.34 -9.48 -29.56
N CYS A 583 -5.49 -9.69 -30.56
CA CYS A 583 -4.82 -10.98 -30.78
C CYS A 583 -3.98 -11.40 -29.57
N ALA A 584 -3.21 -10.47 -28.99
CA ALA A 584 -2.41 -10.71 -27.80
C ALA A 584 -3.26 -11.14 -26.60
N ASN A 585 -4.43 -10.52 -26.38
CA ASN A 585 -5.35 -10.93 -25.32
C ASN A 585 -5.89 -12.35 -25.51
N VAL A 586 -5.95 -12.87 -26.75
CA VAL A 586 -6.41 -14.24 -27.04
C VAL A 586 -5.26 -15.23 -26.93
N VAL A 587 -4.07 -14.87 -27.42
CA VAL A 587 -2.90 -15.76 -27.48
C VAL A 587 -2.13 -15.81 -26.16
N GLY A 588 -2.04 -14.69 -25.43
CA GLY A 588 -1.31 -14.58 -24.16
C GLY A 588 -1.58 -15.72 -23.20
N PRO A 589 -2.84 -15.99 -22.86
CA PRO A 589 -3.15 -17.05 -21.91
C PRO A 589 -2.87 -18.49 -22.40
N LEU A 590 -2.52 -18.69 -23.67
CA LEU A 590 -2.29 -20.01 -24.28
C LEU A 590 -0.82 -20.45 -24.27
N LEU A 591 0.12 -19.57 -23.92
CA LEU A 591 1.55 -19.75 -24.24
C LEU A 591 2.47 -20.23 -23.09
N ASP A 592 1.97 -20.82 -22.02
CA ASP A 592 2.82 -21.33 -20.92
C ASP A 592 3.26 -22.79 -21.14
N VAL A 593 4.21 -23.02 -22.07
CA VAL A 593 4.54 -24.39 -22.55
C VAL A 593 5.69 -25.06 -21.76
N LEU A 594 6.46 -24.32 -20.95
CA LEU A 594 7.65 -24.86 -20.26
C LEU A 594 7.98 -24.19 -18.91
N SER A 595 7.90 -22.87 -18.80
CA SER A 595 8.17 -22.09 -17.58
C SER A 595 7.71 -20.65 -17.76
N TRP A 596 7.30 -19.97 -16.69
CA TRP A 596 6.94 -18.55 -16.71
C TRP A 596 8.03 -17.65 -17.32
N ARG A 597 9.31 -18.04 -17.27
CA ARG A 597 10.42 -17.29 -17.89
C ARG A 597 10.28 -17.17 -19.41
N TRP A 598 9.62 -18.14 -20.05
CA TRP A 598 9.35 -18.11 -21.50
C TRP A 598 8.37 -17.04 -21.92
N CYS A 599 7.57 -16.50 -20.98
CA CYS A 599 6.77 -15.29 -21.22
C CYS A 599 7.61 -14.10 -21.67
N PHE A 600 8.90 -14.10 -21.31
CA PHE A 600 9.86 -13.06 -21.65
C PHE A 600 10.82 -13.48 -22.76
N TRP A 601 11.29 -14.75 -22.74
CA TRP A 601 12.20 -15.24 -23.78
C TRP A 601 11.59 -15.23 -25.18
N ILE A 602 10.26 -15.38 -25.27
CA ILE A 602 9.56 -15.33 -26.56
C ILE A 602 9.69 -13.97 -27.25
N ASN A 603 9.92 -12.90 -26.51
CA ASN A 603 10.02 -11.55 -27.06
C ASN A 603 11.26 -11.41 -27.97
N LEU A 604 12.41 -11.93 -27.53
CA LEU A 604 13.71 -11.76 -28.19
C LEU A 604 13.76 -12.16 -29.67
N PRO A 605 13.39 -13.39 -30.08
CA PRO A 605 13.52 -13.81 -31.47
C PRO A 605 12.72 -12.91 -32.40
N PHE A 606 11.50 -12.54 -32.01
CA PHE A 606 10.64 -11.72 -32.82
C PHE A 606 10.99 -10.22 -32.77
N GLY A 607 11.47 -9.72 -31.64
CA GLY A 607 12.02 -8.37 -31.52
C GLY A 607 13.25 -8.19 -32.40
N LEU A 608 14.14 -9.19 -32.41
CA LEU A 608 15.28 -9.24 -33.33
C LEU A 608 14.83 -9.29 -34.79
N CYS A 609 13.89 -10.18 -35.14
CA CYS A 609 13.32 -10.22 -36.50
C CYS A 609 12.73 -8.85 -36.91
N THR A 610 11.98 -8.20 -36.01
CA THR A 610 11.42 -6.88 -36.26
C THR A 610 12.52 -5.84 -36.47
N ALA A 611 13.51 -5.80 -35.59
CA ALA A 611 14.61 -4.84 -35.67
C ALA A 611 15.38 -5.00 -36.99
N LEU A 612 15.64 -6.24 -37.44
CA LEU A 612 16.29 -6.53 -38.71
C LEU A 612 15.42 -6.10 -39.90
N ILE A 613 14.12 -6.41 -39.90
CA ILE A 613 13.21 -6.01 -40.98
C ILE A 613 13.10 -4.49 -41.05
N VAL A 614 12.92 -3.79 -39.93
CA VAL A 614 12.89 -2.32 -39.92
C VAL A 614 14.25 -1.75 -40.34
N PHE A 615 15.36 -2.36 -39.92
CA PHE A 615 16.69 -1.92 -40.32
C PHE A 615 16.92 -2.07 -41.83
N CYS A 616 16.49 -3.16 -42.45
CA CYS A 616 16.73 -3.44 -43.87
C CYS A 616 15.67 -2.81 -44.80
N CYS A 617 14.40 -2.81 -44.41
CA CYS A 617 13.27 -2.47 -45.28
C CYS A 617 12.80 -1.02 -45.10
N TYR A 618 13.06 -0.37 -43.97
CA TYR A 618 12.71 1.04 -43.77
C TYR A 618 13.86 1.96 -44.20
N ASP A 619 13.64 2.65 -45.32
CA ASP A 619 14.52 3.73 -45.78
C ASP A 619 14.18 5.03 -45.04
N SER A 620 15.13 5.55 -44.26
CA SER A 620 14.94 6.78 -43.50
C SER A 620 14.83 8.04 -44.36
N ASN A 621 15.06 7.93 -45.67
CA ASN A 621 14.99 9.05 -46.61
C ASN A 621 13.55 9.43 -47.01
N HIS A 622 12.53 8.63 -46.65
CA HIS A 622 11.16 8.80 -47.13
C HIS A 622 10.32 9.93 -46.48
N GLY A 623 10.91 10.80 -45.65
CA GLY A 623 10.15 11.82 -44.90
C GLY A 623 10.83 13.17 -44.71
N GLN A 624 12.01 13.41 -45.30
CA GLN A 624 12.60 14.75 -45.28
C GLN A 624 12.05 15.55 -46.47
N THR A 625 11.12 16.46 -46.20
CA THR A 625 10.81 17.56 -47.12
C THR A 625 12.10 18.29 -47.49
N GLU A 626 12.22 18.72 -48.74
CA GLU A 626 13.40 19.38 -49.34
C GLU A 626 13.97 20.56 -48.52
N ASP A 627 13.19 21.14 -47.60
CA ASP A 627 13.65 22.15 -46.63
C ASP A 627 14.67 21.62 -45.60
N SER A 628 14.70 20.31 -45.31
CA SER A 628 15.67 19.70 -44.38
C SER A 628 17.05 19.47 -45.00
N GLN A 629 17.16 19.49 -46.34
CA GLN A 629 18.42 19.17 -47.03
C GLN A 629 19.39 20.37 -47.11
N LYS A 630 18.88 21.61 -46.96
CA LYS A 630 19.70 22.83 -46.89
C LYS A 630 20.44 23.01 -45.56
N SER A 631 20.09 22.28 -44.49
CA SER A 631 20.79 22.35 -43.19
C SER A 631 21.89 21.29 -43.01
N SER A 632 22.28 20.57 -44.08
CA SER A 632 23.34 19.54 -44.02
C SER A 632 24.75 20.11 -43.70
N LEU A 633 24.93 21.44 -43.81
CA LEU A 633 26.16 22.15 -43.44
C LEU A 633 26.20 22.60 -41.96
N SER A 634 25.11 22.42 -41.19
CA SER A 634 25.04 22.72 -39.75
C SER A 634 24.78 21.46 -38.93
N ARG A 635 25.64 20.43 -39.08
CA ARG A 635 25.51 19.14 -38.36
C ARG A 635 25.65 19.27 -36.82
N PHE A 636 26.08 20.44 -36.34
CA PHE A 636 26.13 20.89 -34.95
C PHE A 636 25.17 22.07 -34.64
N GLU A 637 24.12 22.30 -35.45
CA GLU A 637 22.89 22.95 -34.97
C GLU A 637 22.12 21.96 -34.08
N SER A 638 22.79 21.81 -32.93
CA SER A 638 22.48 21.34 -31.61
C SER A 638 21.33 20.36 -31.42
N ILE A 639 21.68 19.15 -30.94
CA ILE A 639 20.77 18.26 -30.20
C ILE A 639 19.97 19.06 -29.14
N LEU A 640 20.58 20.11 -28.56
CA LEU A 640 19.92 21.01 -27.62
C LEU A 640 18.73 21.78 -28.24
N ASP A 641 18.81 22.19 -29.51
CA ASP A 641 17.72 22.91 -30.18
C ASP A 641 16.59 21.96 -30.58
N LYS A 642 16.92 20.69 -30.90
CA LYS A 642 15.91 19.62 -31.03
C LYS A 642 15.25 19.28 -29.69
N LEU A 643 16.02 19.23 -28.60
CA LEU A 643 15.50 19.01 -27.25
C LEU A 643 14.64 20.19 -26.76
N ARG A 644 14.96 21.44 -27.15
CA ARG A 644 14.15 22.63 -26.84
C ARG A 644 12.77 22.63 -27.51
N GLN A 645 12.59 21.86 -28.59
CA GLN A 645 11.28 21.70 -29.23
C GLN A 645 10.37 20.74 -28.45
N LEU A 646 10.94 19.87 -27.61
CA LEU A 646 10.18 19.03 -26.68
C LEU A 646 9.68 19.86 -25.49
N ASP A 647 8.48 19.55 -25.02
CA ASP A 647 7.96 20.11 -23.78
C ASP A 647 8.49 19.34 -22.57
N ILE A 648 9.80 19.42 -22.36
CA ILE A 648 10.47 18.74 -21.25
C ILE A 648 9.84 19.12 -19.90
N PRO A 649 9.50 20.39 -19.60
CA PRO A 649 8.83 20.74 -18.36
C PRO A 649 7.46 20.08 -18.22
N GLY A 650 6.63 20.11 -19.26
CA GLY A 650 5.33 19.44 -19.27
C GLY A 650 5.48 17.92 -19.05
N SER A 651 6.40 17.29 -19.77
CA SER A 651 6.72 15.86 -19.65
C SER A 651 7.14 15.48 -18.24
N VAL A 652 8.07 16.21 -17.62
CA VAL A 652 8.56 15.90 -16.26
C VAL A 652 7.44 16.03 -15.25
N LEU A 653 6.63 17.09 -15.33
CA LEU A 653 5.50 17.29 -14.42
C LEU A 653 4.45 16.18 -14.56
N LEU A 654 4.12 15.80 -15.79
CA LEU A 654 3.16 14.73 -16.07
C LEU A 654 3.67 13.38 -15.55
N ILE A 655 4.92 13.03 -15.86
CA ILE A 655 5.55 11.78 -15.42
C ILE A 655 5.63 11.70 -13.91
N SER A 656 6.14 12.74 -13.25
CA SER A 656 6.24 12.78 -11.79
C SER A 656 4.87 12.74 -11.12
N GLY A 657 3.86 13.42 -11.68
CA GLY A 657 2.49 13.42 -11.14
C GLY A 657 1.84 12.04 -11.19
N VAL A 658 1.97 11.35 -12.33
CA VAL A 658 1.48 9.98 -12.52
C VAL A 658 2.22 8.98 -11.62
N ILE A 659 3.54 9.10 -11.49
CA ILE A 659 4.33 8.24 -10.58
C ILE A 659 3.89 8.44 -9.13
N CYS A 660 3.72 9.68 -8.67
CA CYS A 660 3.29 9.94 -7.29
C CYS A 660 1.88 9.38 -7.02
N LEU A 661 0.95 9.55 -7.97
CA LEU A 661 -0.41 9.02 -7.87
C LEU A 661 -0.40 7.49 -7.74
N LEU A 662 0.30 6.82 -8.65
CA LEU A 662 0.30 5.37 -8.72
C LEU A 662 1.06 4.76 -7.54
N LEU A 663 2.15 5.38 -7.08
CA LEU A 663 2.88 4.93 -5.89
C LEU A 663 2.02 5.06 -4.62
N ALA A 664 1.27 6.17 -4.48
CA ALA A 664 0.36 6.36 -3.36
C ALA A 664 -0.74 5.30 -3.33
N LEU A 665 -1.35 4.99 -4.48
CA LEU A 665 -2.41 4.00 -4.59
C LEU A 665 -1.90 2.56 -4.45
N HIS A 666 -0.64 2.33 -4.81
CA HIS A 666 -0.03 1.01 -4.70
C HIS A 666 0.38 0.68 -3.26
N TRP A 667 0.96 1.65 -2.53
CA TRP A 667 1.41 1.45 -1.15
C TRP A 667 0.33 1.71 -0.10
N GLY A 668 -0.60 2.63 -0.37
CA GLY A 668 -1.64 3.03 0.56
C GLY A 668 -2.56 1.85 0.90
N GLY A 669 -2.66 1.45 2.16
CA GLY A 669 -3.53 0.37 2.63
C GLY A 669 -2.92 -1.05 2.59
N THR A 670 -1.78 -1.25 1.90
CA THR A 670 -1.08 -2.54 1.83
C THR A 670 0.22 -2.52 2.61
N THR A 671 1.15 -1.60 2.28
CA THR A 671 2.47 -1.49 2.92
C THR A 671 2.55 -0.30 3.87
N VAL A 672 1.78 0.76 3.60
CA VAL A 672 1.75 2.00 4.36
C VAL A 672 0.29 2.41 4.56
N THR A 673 -0.09 2.83 5.75
CA THR A 673 -1.46 3.27 6.01
C THR A 673 -1.84 4.48 5.13
N TRP A 674 -3.10 4.56 4.67
CA TRP A 674 -3.60 5.67 3.84
C TRP A 674 -3.42 7.05 4.50
N LYS A 675 -3.48 7.10 5.84
CA LYS A 675 -3.28 8.32 6.64
C LYS A 675 -1.81 8.70 6.83
N SER A 676 -0.86 7.86 6.41
CA SER A 676 0.56 8.19 6.52
C SER A 676 0.88 9.48 5.77
N SER A 677 1.68 10.34 6.39
CA SER A 677 2.18 11.57 5.77
C SER A 677 2.83 11.29 4.41
N ARG A 678 3.47 10.13 4.21
CA ARG A 678 4.03 9.73 2.92
C ARG A 678 2.96 9.60 1.83
N ILE A 679 1.88 8.88 2.09
CA ILE A 679 0.80 8.66 1.10
C ILE A 679 0.04 9.96 0.84
N VAL A 680 -0.29 10.69 1.91
CA VAL A 680 -0.96 11.99 1.81
C VAL A 680 -0.09 13.00 1.04
N CYS A 681 1.21 13.08 1.33
CA CYS A 681 2.15 13.93 0.58
C CYS A 681 2.25 13.49 -0.88
N LEU A 682 2.32 12.19 -1.19
CA LEU A 682 2.35 11.71 -2.58
C LEU A 682 1.07 12.09 -3.34
N LEU A 683 -0.11 11.98 -2.71
CA LEU A 683 -1.38 12.39 -3.32
C LEU A 683 -1.46 13.91 -3.51
N LEU A 684 -1.12 14.70 -2.49
CA LEU A 684 -1.11 16.16 -2.57
C LEU A 684 -0.10 16.66 -3.60
N PHE A 685 1.09 16.06 -3.63
CA PHE A 685 2.14 16.40 -4.60
C PHE A 685 1.72 15.99 -6.02
N SER A 686 1.06 14.85 -6.18
CA SER A 686 0.47 14.45 -7.47
C SER A 686 -0.56 15.48 -7.97
N VAL A 687 -1.52 15.87 -7.14
CA VAL A 687 -2.51 16.90 -7.47
C VAL A 687 -1.84 18.23 -7.80
N MET A 688 -0.85 18.65 -6.99
CA MET A 688 -0.08 19.86 -7.25
C MET A 688 0.64 19.79 -8.60
N LEU A 689 1.32 18.68 -8.91
CA LEU A 689 2.04 18.49 -10.18
C LEU A 689 1.10 18.51 -11.38
N PHE A 690 -0.09 17.88 -11.30
CA PHE A 690 -1.09 17.96 -12.36
C PHE A 690 -1.64 19.38 -12.56
N CYS A 691 -1.87 20.13 -11.48
CA CYS A 691 -2.26 21.53 -11.55
C CYS A 691 -1.17 22.39 -12.22
N VAL A 692 0.09 22.22 -11.81
CA VAL A 692 1.23 22.94 -12.41
C VAL A 692 1.40 22.54 -13.88
N PHE A 693 1.27 21.25 -14.22
CA PHE A 693 1.26 20.76 -15.60
C PHE A 693 0.19 21.47 -16.43
N GLY A 694 -1.06 21.54 -15.97
CA GLY A 694 -2.14 22.24 -16.66
C GLY A 694 -1.84 23.73 -16.88
N ILE A 695 -1.22 24.40 -15.90
CA ILE A 695 -0.80 25.81 -16.03
C ILE A 695 0.32 25.96 -17.08
N VAL A 696 1.30 25.06 -17.10
CA VAL A 696 2.42 25.08 -18.06
C VAL A 696 1.91 24.87 -19.49
N GLU A 697 1.07 23.85 -19.69
CA GLU A 697 0.46 23.53 -20.99
C GLU A 697 -0.42 24.69 -21.50
N TYR A 698 -1.20 25.30 -20.61
CA TYR A 698 -2.01 26.48 -20.94
C TYR A 698 -1.15 27.69 -21.36
N LYS A 699 -0.03 27.93 -20.66
CA LYS A 699 0.87 29.06 -20.94
C LYS A 699 1.79 28.84 -22.14
N ARG A 700 1.99 27.59 -22.59
CA ARG A 700 2.91 27.23 -23.68
C ARG A 700 2.24 26.44 -24.81
N PRO A 701 1.18 26.97 -25.45
CA PRO A 701 0.37 26.22 -26.41
C PRO A 701 1.14 25.73 -27.65
N ARG A 702 2.24 26.40 -28.03
CA ARG A 702 3.09 25.98 -29.17
C ARG A 702 3.88 24.71 -28.93
N HIS A 703 4.26 24.46 -27.67
CA HIS A 703 5.04 23.28 -27.30
C HIS A 703 4.19 22.27 -26.52
N ALA A 704 2.97 22.60 -26.12
CA ALA A 704 2.03 21.79 -25.35
C ALA A 704 1.92 20.34 -25.85
N ILE A 705 2.03 19.37 -24.93
CA ILE A 705 1.80 17.95 -25.16
C ILE A 705 0.31 17.67 -25.31
N VAL A 706 -0.51 18.37 -24.52
CA VAL A 706 -1.97 18.27 -24.52
C VAL A 706 -2.52 19.67 -24.81
N PRO A 707 -2.68 20.03 -26.09
CA PRO A 707 -3.24 21.31 -26.47
C PRO A 707 -4.61 21.52 -25.82
N PHE A 708 -4.72 22.60 -25.04
CA PHE A 708 -5.95 22.93 -24.32
C PHE A 708 -7.20 22.98 -25.21
N PRO A 709 -7.17 23.50 -26.46
CA PRO A 709 -8.34 23.48 -27.35
C PRO A 709 -8.87 22.08 -27.64
N VAL A 710 -7.98 21.10 -27.81
CA VAL A 710 -8.34 19.72 -28.17
C VAL A 710 -8.96 18.99 -26.98
N ILE A 711 -8.35 19.07 -25.78
CA ILE A 711 -8.90 18.42 -24.58
C ILE A 711 -10.17 19.12 -24.08
N SER A 712 -10.34 20.41 -24.36
CA SER A 712 -11.56 21.17 -24.04
C SER A 712 -12.73 20.82 -24.95
N HIS A 713 -12.47 20.15 -26.08
CA HIS A 713 -13.52 19.65 -26.95
C HIS A 713 -14.33 18.59 -26.19
N ARG A 714 -15.62 18.86 -25.99
CA ARG A 714 -16.48 18.05 -25.11
C ARG A 714 -16.43 16.57 -25.44
N LEU A 715 -16.51 16.23 -26.74
CA LEU A 715 -16.45 14.84 -27.19
C LEU A 715 -15.13 14.17 -26.82
N VAL A 716 -13.99 14.88 -26.94
CA VAL A 716 -12.67 14.34 -26.62
C VAL A 716 -12.57 14.08 -25.11
N CYS A 717 -13.00 15.04 -24.29
CA CYS A 717 -13.02 14.92 -22.83
C CYS A 717 -13.93 13.76 -22.35
N THR A 718 -15.16 13.67 -22.85
CA THR A 718 -16.08 12.58 -22.46
C THR A 718 -15.61 11.22 -22.95
N SER A 719 -15.01 11.16 -24.14
CA SER A 719 -14.37 9.96 -24.70
C SER A 719 -13.19 9.50 -23.85
N ALA A 720 -12.35 10.46 -23.42
CA ALA A 720 -11.19 10.24 -22.57
C ALA A 720 -11.60 9.67 -21.20
N LEU A 721 -12.61 10.27 -20.56
CA LEU A 721 -13.15 9.78 -19.28
C LEU A 721 -13.82 8.41 -19.42
N TYR A 722 -14.57 8.19 -20.51
CA TYR A 722 -15.21 6.91 -20.77
C TYR A 722 -14.17 5.78 -20.87
N VAL A 723 -13.11 5.95 -21.68
CA VAL A 723 -12.09 4.91 -21.82
C VAL A 723 -11.29 4.72 -20.54
N PHE A 724 -11.03 5.79 -19.78
CA PHE A 724 -10.39 5.72 -18.47
C PHE A 724 -11.14 4.81 -17.49
N PHE A 725 -12.43 5.02 -17.30
CA PHE A 725 -13.21 4.16 -16.39
C PHE A 725 -13.37 2.75 -16.96
N LEU A 726 -13.60 2.62 -18.26
CA LEU A 726 -13.70 1.31 -18.91
C LEU A 726 -12.44 0.49 -18.69
N THR A 727 -11.25 1.09 -18.81
CA THR A 727 -9.99 0.38 -18.62
C THR A 727 -9.72 0.06 -17.16
N ILE A 728 -10.18 0.88 -16.20
CA ILE A 728 -10.17 0.53 -14.77
C ILE A 728 -10.90 -0.80 -14.52
N GLY A 729 -12.11 -0.96 -15.06
CA GLY A 729 -12.84 -2.21 -14.92
C GLY A 729 -12.22 -3.34 -15.73
N ARG A 730 -11.88 -3.09 -16.99
CA ARG A 730 -11.42 -4.12 -17.94
C ARG A 730 -10.11 -4.76 -17.48
N PHE A 731 -9.15 -3.98 -17.01
CA PHE A 731 -7.88 -4.52 -16.52
C PHE A 731 -8.05 -5.30 -15.23
N THR A 732 -9.02 -4.95 -14.38
CA THR A 732 -9.36 -5.74 -13.19
C THR A 732 -9.78 -7.16 -13.60
N HIS A 733 -10.63 -7.29 -14.63
CA HIS A 733 -10.99 -8.59 -15.18
C HIS A 733 -9.80 -9.33 -15.81
N ILE A 734 -8.95 -8.65 -16.58
CA ILE A 734 -7.79 -9.28 -17.25
C ILE A 734 -6.84 -9.94 -16.23
N TYR A 735 -6.60 -9.28 -15.08
CA TYR A 735 -5.69 -9.82 -14.07
C TYR A 735 -6.36 -10.81 -13.11
N TYR A 736 -7.60 -10.54 -12.67
CA TYR A 736 -8.21 -11.33 -11.58
C TYR A 736 -9.13 -12.47 -12.04
N LEU A 737 -9.60 -12.52 -13.29
CA LEU A 737 -10.35 -13.68 -13.78
C LEU A 737 -9.45 -14.94 -13.93
N PRO A 738 -8.27 -14.87 -14.57
CA PRO A 738 -7.37 -16.02 -14.60
C PRO A 738 -6.92 -16.43 -13.20
N PHE A 739 -6.67 -15.44 -12.33
CA PHE A 739 -6.34 -15.68 -10.93
C PHE A 739 -7.44 -16.44 -10.20
N TYR A 740 -8.72 -16.06 -10.35
CA TYR A 740 -9.85 -16.81 -9.81
C TYR A 740 -9.85 -18.28 -10.28
N PHE A 741 -9.61 -18.53 -11.56
CA PHE A 741 -9.58 -19.89 -12.10
C PHE A 741 -8.41 -20.73 -11.58
N GLN A 742 -7.24 -20.13 -11.36
CA GLN A 742 -6.10 -20.84 -10.78
C GLN A 742 -6.32 -21.11 -9.29
N THR A 743 -6.72 -20.08 -8.53
CA THR A 743 -6.79 -20.16 -7.07
C THR A 743 -8.03 -20.88 -6.57
N CYS A 744 -9.22 -20.53 -7.09
CA CYS A 744 -10.49 -21.09 -6.62
C CYS A 744 -10.90 -22.37 -7.35
N LYS A 745 -10.53 -22.52 -8.63
CA LYS A 745 -10.87 -23.71 -9.44
C LYS A 745 -9.71 -24.69 -9.62
N GLY A 746 -8.51 -24.35 -9.16
CA GLY A 746 -7.34 -25.22 -9.24
C GLY A 746 -6.88 -25.47 -10.67
N SER A 747 -7.26 -24.61 -11.62
CA SER A 747 -6.88 -24.78 -13.02
C SER A 747 -5.40 -24.47 -13.21
N SER A 748 -4.70 -25.25 -14.04
CA SER A 748 -3.34 -24.92 -14.45
C SER A 748 -3.28 -23.55 -15.15
N PRO A 749 -2.11 -22.88 -15.23
CA PRO A 749 -1.98 -21.61 -15.95
C PRO A 749 -2.59 -21.65 -17.36
N ILE A 750 -2.28 -22.68 -18.15
CA ILE A 750 -2.85 -22.90 -19.49
C ILE A 750 -4.38 -23.01 -19.43
N ASN A 751 -4.93 -23.82 -18.53
CA ASN A 751 -6.37 -24.03 -18.43
C ASN A 751 -7.10 -22.77 -17.95
N SER A 752 -6.52 -22.01 -17.03
CA SER A 752 -7.07 -20.73 -16.58
C SER A 752 -7.11 -19.71 -17.71
N GLY A 753 -6.12 -19.76 -18.60
CA GLY A 753 -6.09 -18.95 -19.80
C GLY A 753 -7.15 -19.33 -20.82
N LEU A 754 -7.35 -20.64 -21.04
CA LEU A 754 -8.46 -21.17 -21.84
C LEU A 754 -9.83 -20.76 -21.28
N GLN A 755 -9.98 -20.76 -19.96
CA GLN A 755 -11.22 -20.37 -19.27
C GLN A 755 -11.50 -18.87 -19.32
N PHE A 756 -10.48 -18.04 -19.60
CA PHE A 756 -10.59 -16.59 -19.83
C PHE A 756 -10.93 -16.22 -21.29
N LEU A 757 -10.77 -17.16 -22.23
CA LEU A 757 -11.08 -16.93 -23.66
C LEU A 757 -12.50 -16.39 -23.92
N PRO A 758 -13.58 -16.83 -23.24
CA PRO A 758 -14.91 -16.30 -23.49
C PRO A 758 -14.98 -14.77 -23.36
N TYR A 759 -14.27 -14.18 -22.39
CA TYR A 759 -14.20 -12.74 -22.22
C TYR A 759 -13.36 -12.08 -23.33
N SER A 760 -12.14 -12.57 -23.53
CA SER A 760 -11.16 -11.98 -24.45
C SER A 760 -11.61 -12.05 -25.92
N LEU A 761 -12.14 -13.20 -26.34
CA LEU A 761 -12.59 -13.44 -27.70
C LEU A 761 -13.82 -12.59 -28.02
N THR A 762 -14.81 -12.55 -27.13
CA THR A 762 -16.02 -11.75 -27.36
C THR A 762 -15.76 -10.26 -27.32
N ALA A 763 -14.84 -9.79 -26.48
CA ALA A 763 -14.37 -8.41 -26.53
C ALA A 763 -13.71 -8.06 -27.87
N THR A 764 -12.85 -8.93 -28.38
CA THR A 764 -12.17 -8.73 -29.67
C THR A 764 -13.16 -8.75 -30.84
N LEU A 765 -14.04 -9.75 -30.90
CA LEU A 765 -15.06 -9.87 -31.95
C LEU A 765 -16.04 -8.70 -31.92
N SER A 766 -16.44 -8.24 -30.73
CA SER A 766 -17.35 -7.11 -30.59
C SER A 766 -16.71 -5.79 -31.02
N THR A 767 -15.42 -5.60 -30.75
CA THR A 767 -14.65 -4.44 -31.23
C THR A 767 -14.72 -4.34 -32.76
N ILE A 768 -14.55 -5.48 -33.46
CA ILE A 768 -14.59 -5.56 -34.93
C ILE A 768 -16.02 -5.33 -35.42
N PHE A 769 -16.99 -6.07 -34.89
CA PHE A 769 -18.38 -6.02 -35.32
C PHE A 769 -18.99 -4.63 -35.14
N LEU A 770 -18.73 -3.98 -33.99
CA LEU A 770 -19.29 -2.68 -33.69
C LEU A 770 -18.63 -1.55 -34.48
N GLY A 771 -17.36 -1.70 -34.88
CA GLY A 771 -16.75 -0.82 -35.87
C GLY A 771 -17.50 -0.82 -37.20
N VAL A 772 -17.90 -2.00 -37.69
CA VAL A 772 -18.74 -2.14 -38.90
C VAL A 772 -20.15 -1.60 -38.65
N LEU A 773 -20.75 -1.90 -37.50
CA LEU A 773 -22.10 -1.43 -37.18
C LEU A 773 -22.17 0.10 -37.13
N ILE A 774 -21.20 0.77 -36.51
CA ILE A 774 -21.14 2.24 -36.47
C ILE A 774 -20.94 2.80 -37.88
N LYS A 775 -20.11 2.16 -38.72
CA LYS A 775 -19.93 2.56 -40.12
C LYS A 775 -21.24 2.50 -40.92
N VAL A 776 -22.07 1.48 -40.69
CA VAL A 776 -23.35 1.31 -41.41
C VAL A 776 -24.45 2.20 -40.83
N THR A 777 -24.56 2.28 -39.50
CA THR A 777 -25.64 3.01 -38.81
C THR A 777 -25.37 4.51 -38.70
N GLY A 778 -24.10 4.93 -38.74
CA GLY A 778 -23.68 6.31 -38.47
C GLY A 778 -23.83 6.75 -37.00
N GLN A 779 -24.26 5.85 -36.11
CA GLN A 779 -24.64 6.18 -34.73
C GLN A 779 -23.67 5.54 -33.72
N TYR A 780 -22.74 6.32 -33.17
CA TYR A 780 -21.77 5.83 -32.18
C TYR A 780 -22.29 5.92 -30.73
N ALA A 781 -23.06 6.96 -30.37
CA ALA A 781 -23.48 7.17 -28.98
C ALA A 781 -24.44 6.08 -28.43
N PRO A 782 -25.45 5.60 -29.18
CA PRO A 782 -26.29 4.50 -28.71
C PRO A 782 -25.52 3.18 -28.55
N VAL A 783 -24.59 2.90 -29.47
CA VAL A 783 -23.72 1.71 -29.41
C VAL A 783 -22.86 1.74 -28.15
N GLN A 784 -22.32 2.91 -27.80
CA GLN A 784 -21.52 3.10 -26.60
C GLN A 784 -22.34 2.92 -25.32
N LEU A 785 -23.57 3.42 -25.27
CA LEU A 785 -24.46 3.26 -24.12
C LEU A 785 -24.86 1.79 -23.93
N VAL A 786 -25.27 1.10 -24.99
CA VAL A 786 -25.58 -0.34 -24.93
C VAL A 786 -24.36 -1.13 -24.49
N GLY A 787 -23.17 -0.81 -25.02
CA GLY A 787 -21.91 -1.39 -24.60
C GLY A 787 -21.65 -1.25 -23.10
N ALA A 788 -21.83 -0.04 -22.56
CA ALA A 788 -21.70 0.23 -21.13
C ALA A 788 -22.69 -0.58 -20.28
N VAL A 789 -23.94 -0.73 -20.74
CA VAL A 789 -24.98 -1.50 -20.02
C VAL A 789 -24.62 -2.97 -19.98
N LEU A 790 -24.26 -3.56 -21.13
CA LEU A 790 -23.84 -4.95 -21.22
C LEU A 790 -22.58 -5.20 -20.37
N TYR A 791 -21.63 -4.28 -20.41
CA TYR A 791 -20.42 -4.36 -19.59
C TYR A 791 -20.76 -4.37 -18.09
N THR A 792 -21.58 -3.43 -17.64
CA THR A 792 -21.94 -3.29 -16.21
C THR A 792 -22.71 -4.51 -15.70
N ILE A 793 -23.69 -5.00 -16.48
CA ILE A 793 -24.45 -6.20 -16.12
C ILE A 793 -23.53 -7.42 -16.11
N GLY A 794 -22.68 -7.59 -17.14
CA GLY A 794 -21.70 -8.67 -17.21
C GLY A 794 -20.73 -8.65 -16.02
N SER A 795 -20.20 -7.49 -15.67
CA SER A 795 -19.34 -7.28 -14.49
C SER A 795 -20.06 -7.64 -13.19
N ALA A 796 -21.32 -7.23 -13.03
CA ALA A 796 -22.10 -7.56 -11.83
C ALA A 796 -22.37 -9.07 -11.71
N LEU A 797 -22.61 -9.74 -12.84
CA LEU A 797 -22.74 -11.19 -12.87
C LEU A 797 -21.40 -11.88 -12.56
N ILE A 798 -20.27 -11.39 -13.08
CA ILE A 798 -18.93 -11.91 -12.76
C ILE A 798 -18.62 -11.78 -11.26
N ALA A 799 -19.01 -10.70 -10.60
CA ALA A 799 -18.82 -10.54 -9.14
C ALA A 799 -19.54 -11.64 -8.33
N SER A 800 -20.60 -12.25 -8.86
CA SER A 800 -21.28 -13.39 -8.22
C SER A 800 -20.51 -14.72 -8.28
N PHE A 801 -19.27 -14.74 -8.76
CA PHE A 801 -18.44 -15.93 -8.80
C PHE A 801 -18.15 -16.47 -7.39
N GLN A 802 -18.54 -17.72 -7.19
CA GLN A 802 -18.29 -18.52 -6.00
C GLN A 802 -17.44 -19.74 -6.35
N VAL A 803 -16.78 -20.36 -5.37
CA VAL A 803 -15.94 -21.56 -5.53
C VAL A 803 -16.63 -22.64 -6.40
N ASN A 804 -17.94 -22.84 -6.22
CA ASN A 804 -18.74 -23.86 -6.92
C ASN A 804 -19.44 -23.38 -8.21
N THR A 805 -19.04 -22.25 -8.80
CA THR A 805 -19.66 -21.72 -10.03
C THR A 805 -19.53 -22.70 -11.20
N SER A 806 -20.64 -23.07 -11.83
CA SER A 806 -20.70 -23.97 -12.99
C SER A 806 -20.13 -23.35 -14.26
N ALA A 807 -19.65 -24.18 -15.19
CA ALA A 807 -19.15 -23.77 -16.51
C ALA A 807 -20.07 -22.83 -17.28
N GLY A 808 -21.36 -23.16 -17.39
CA GLY A 808 -22.32 -22.34 -18.14
C GLY A 808 -22.45 -20.90 -17.59
N ARG A 809 -22.40 -20.74 -16.26
CA ARG A 809 -22.48 -19.41 -15.61
C ARG A 809 -21.24 -18.58 -15.89
N TRP A 810 -20.04 -19.12 -15.60
CA TRP A 810 -18.82 -18.33 -15.79
C TRP A 810 -18.50 -18.06 -17.26
N ILE A 811 -18.91 -18.93 -18.20
CA ILE A 811 -18.81 -18.66 -19.64
C ILE A 811 -19.80 -17.55 -20.05
N GLY A 812 -21.08 -17.69 -19.70
CA GLY A 812 -22.12 -16.74 -20.10
C GLY A 812 -21.88 -15.32 -19.59
N TYR A 813 -21.43 -15.19 -18.35
CA TYR A 813 -21.18 -13.88 -17.73
C TYR A 813 -19.97 -13.17 -18.37
N GLN A 814 -18.92 -13.94 -18.69
CA GLN A 814 -17.76 -13.43 -19.42
C GLN A 814 -18.09 -12.98 -20.85
N ILE A 815 -18.94 -13.72 -21.57
CA ILE A 815 -19.41 -13.33 -22.90
C ILE A 815 -20.12 -11.97 -22.84
N LEU A 816 -21.03 -11.79 -21.89
CA LEU A 816 -21.79 -10.55 -21.73
C LEU A 816 -20.87 -9.36 -21.42
N ALA A 817 -19.98 -9.53 -20.45
CA ALA A 817 -19.00 -8.51 -20.07
C ALA A 817 -18.03 -8.20 -21.22
N GLY A 818 -17.55 -9.23 -21.92
CA GLY A 818 -16.63 -9.09 -23.04
C GLY A 818 -17.25 -8.30 -24.19
N VAL A 819 -18.51 -8.59 -24.56
CA VAL A 819 -19.24 -7.82 -25.59
C VAL A 819 -19.30 -6.34 -25.25
N GLY A 820 -19.69 -6.00 -24.01
CA GLY A 820 -19.74 -4.62 -23.55
C GLY A 820 -18.36 -3.94 -23.52
N ALA A 821 -17.32 -4.66 -23.09
CA ALA A 821 -15.95 -4.15 -23.07
C ALA A 821 -15.44 -3.82 -24.49
N GLY A 822 -15.67 -4.72 -25.45
CA GLY A 822 -15.27 -4.51 -26.85
C GLY A 822 -15.96 -3.30 -27.49
N ALA A 823 -17.26 -3.13 -27.23
CA ALA A 823 -18.03 -1.96 -27.65
C ALA A 823 -17.42 -0.65 -27.15
N GLY A 824 -17.05 -0.62 -25.87
CA GLY A 824 -16.55 0.58 -25.24
C GLY A 824 -15.17 1.01 -25.73
N VAL A 825 -14.30 0.06 -26.10
CA VAL A 825 -12.91 0.39 -26.49
C VAL A 825 -12.86 1.10 -27.83
N GLN A 826 -13.62 0.64 -28.83
CA GLN A 826 -13.50 1.15 -30.19
C GLN A 826 -14.27 2.44 -30.44
N THR A 827 -15.43 2.58 -29.80
CA THR A 827 -16.38 3.65 -30.11
C THR A 827 -15.80 5.07 -29.95
N PRO A 828 -15.01 5.37 -28.91
CA PRO A 828 -14.36 6.68 -28.73
C PRO A 828 -13.42 7.09 -29.87
N TYR A 829 -12.65 6.13 -30.42
CA TYR A 829 -11.76 6.40 -31.55
C TYR A 829 -12.54 6.75 -32.82
N VAL A 830 -13.63 6.02 -33.09
CA VAL A 830 -14.49 6.28 -34.25
C VAL A 830 -15.19 7.63 -34.10
N ALA A 831 -15.67 7.95 -32.89
CA ALA A 831 -16.31 9.24 -32.61
C ALA A 831 -15.37 10.43 -32.83
N ILE A 832 -14.12 10.33 -32.38
CA ILE A 832 -13.09 11.35 -32.59
C ILE A 832 -12.80 11.52 -34.07
N GLN A 833 -12.58 10.42 -34.80
CA GLN A 833 -12.31 10.47 -36.25
C GLN A 833 -13.46 11.10 -37.04
N ALA A 834 -14.70 10.97 -36.57
CA ALA A 834 -15.89 11.49 -37.24
C ALA A 834 -16.20 12.97 -36.93
N THR A 835 -15.71 13.51 -35.81
CA THR A 835 -16.20 14.81 -35.28
C THR A 835 -15.09 15.84 -35.09
N VAL A 836 -13.86 15.41 -34.85
CA VAL A 836 -12.71 16.30 -34.60
C VAL A 836 -12.04 16.64 -35.93
N ASP A 837 -11.50 17.85 -36.04
CA ASP A 837 -10.80 18.30 -37.23
C ASP A 837 -9.65 17.33 -37.61
N PRO A 838 -9.45 17.01 -38.91
CA PRO A 838 -8.47 16.00 -39.33
C PRO A 838 -7.04 16.25 -38.82
N GLY A 839 -6.65 17.51 -38.61
CA GLY A 839 -5.35 17.89 -38.05
C GLY A 839 -5.21 17.61 -36.54
N GLU A 840 -6.32 17.55 -35.81
CA GLU A 840 -6.37 17.37 -34.35
C GLU A 840 -6.64 15.91 -33.94
N VAL A 841 -7.20 15.08 -34.83
CA VAL A 841 -7.48 13.65 -34.59
C VAL A 841 -6.28 12.88 -34.00
N PRO A 842 -5.02 13.03 -34.47
CA PRO A 842 -3.89 12.32 -33.89
C PRO A 842 -3.62 12.70 -32.42
N VAL A 843 -3.82 13.97 -32.08
CA VAL A 843 -3.64 14.49 -30.71
C VAL A 843 -4.76 13.97 -29.81
N ALA A 844 -6.01 14.02 -30.29
CA ALA A 844 -7.16 13.48 -29.57
C ALA A 844 -6.99 11.97 -29.30
N ASN A 845 -6.55 11.18 -30.28
CA ASN A 845 -6.27 9.75 -30.09
C ASN A 845 -5.15 9.49 -29.07
N ALA A 846 -4.11 10.34 -29.05
CA ALA A 846 -3.04 10.25 -28.06
C ALA A 846 -3.57 10.50 -26.63
N ILE A 847 -4.52 11.44 -26.45
CA ILE A 847 -5.20 11.65 -25.17
C ILE A 847 -5.99 10.40 -24.76
N ILE A 848 -6.76 9.80 -25.67
CA ILE A 848 -7.50 8.57 -25.36
C ILE A 848 -6.54 7.43 -24.98
N MET A 849 -5.44 7.25 -25.71
CA MET A 849 -4.43 6.23 -25.40
C MET A 849 -3.76 6.47 -24.04
N PHE A 850 -3.39 7.71 -23.72
CA PHE A 850 -2.87 8.06 -22.40
C PHE A 850 -3.87 7.72 -21.29
N MET A 851 -5.14 8.09 -21.45
CA MET A 851 -6.19 7.78 -20.47
C MET A 851 -6.50 6.28 -20.38
N THR A 852 -6.36 5.55 -21.50
CA THR A 852 -6.44 4.08 -21.53
C THR A 852 -5.38 3.47 -20.62
N GLY A 853 -4.12 3.90 -20.81
CA GLY A 853 -2.97 3.45 -20.00
C GLY A 853 -3.11 3.83 -18.53
N LEU A 854 -3.52 5.07 -18.24
CA LEU A 854 -3.69 5.56 -16.88
C LEU A 854 -4.75 4.76 -16.12
N GLY A 855 -5.91 4.53 -16.73
CA GLY A 855 -6.97 3.71 -16.13
C GLY A 855 -6.51 2.26 -15.89
N GLY A 856 -5.77 1.67 -16.82
CA GLY A 856 -5.22 0.32 -16.64
C GLY A 856 -4.13 0.24 -15.56
N ALA A 857 -3.26 1.24 -15.45
CA ALA A 857 -2.25 1.29 -14.39
C ALA A 857 -2.88 1.44 -13.00
N LEU A 858 -3.92 2.29 -12.88
CA LEU A 858 -4.67 2.47 -11.64
C LEU A 858 -5.49 1.22 -11.28
N SER A 859 -6.07 0.55 -12.28
CA SER A 859 -6.85 -0.68 -12.12
C SER A 859 -6.14 -1.71 -11.26
N VAL A 860 -4.92 -2.07 -11.67
CA VAL A 860 -4.17 -3.15 -11.03
C VAL A 860 -3.85 -2.80 -9.59
N SER A 861 -3.48 -1.55 -9.30
CA SER A 861 -3.20 -1.09 -7.94
C SER A 861 -4.45 -1.09 -7.06
N ILE A 862 -5.58 -0.57 -7.56
CA ILE A 862 -6.86 -0.53 -6.81
C ILE A 862 -7.36 -1.95 -6.54
N ALA A 863 -7.37 -2.80 -7.56
CA ALA A 863 -7.83 -4.18 -7.46
C ALA A 863 -6.97 -5.01 -6.49
N GLN A 864 -5.65 -4.82 -6.52
CA GLN A 864 -4.73 -5.46 -5.57
C GLN A 864 -4.98 -5.01 -4.14
N ASN A 865 -5.19 -3.70 -3.94
CA ASN A 865 -5.45 -3.16 -2.62
C ASN A 865 -6.70 -3.78 -2.01
N ILE A 866 -7.81 -3.75 -2.74
CA ILE A 866 -9.09 -4.32 -2.32
C ILE A 866 -8.94 -5.83 -2.07
N PHE A 867 -8.33 -6.55 -3.02
CA PHE A 867 -8.11 -7.98 -2.89
C PHE A 867 -7.34 -8.34 -1.61
N MET A 868 -6.18 -7.71 -1.40
CA MET A 868 -5.32 -8.01 -0.25
C MET A 868 -5.97 -7.61 1.07
N THR A 869 -6.57 -6.42 1.16
CA THR A 869 -7.25 -5.97 2.39
C THR A 869 -8.40 -6.89 2.75
N VAL A 870 -9.22 -7.32 1.78
CA VAL A 870 -10.34 -8.22 2.04
C VAL A 870 -9.85 -9.64 2.35
N LEU A 871 -8.84 -10.14 1.63
CA LEU A 871 -8.29 -11.47 1.84
C LEU A 871 -7.68 -11.61 3.25
N LEU A 872 -6.88 -10.63 3.68
CA LEU A 872 -6.25 -10.61 5.00
C LEU A 872 -7.29 -10.53 6.13
N ARG A 873 -8.47 -9.96 5.85
CA ARG A 873 -9.60 -9.94 6.78
C ARG A 873 -10.38 -11.27 6.79
N LYS A 874 -10.61 -11.87 5.62
CA LYS A 874 -11.48 -13.05 5.46
C LYS A 874 -10.83 -14.36 5.85
N ILE A 875 -9.52 -14.50 5.67
CA ILE A 875 -8.78 -15.71 6.03
C ILE A 875 -8.92 -16.05 7.53
N PRO A 876 -8.72 -15.10 8.47
CA PRO A 876 -8.96 -15.35 9.89
C PRO A 876 -10.44 -15.59 10.24
N GLU A 877 -11.37 -14.92 9.55
CA GLU A 877 -12.82 -15.08 9.78
C GLU A 877 -13.33 -16.48 9.41
N GLU A 878 -12.82 -17.07 8.32
CA GLU A 878 -13.32 -18.36 7.78
C GLU A 878 -12.55 -19.57 8.36
N ILE A 879 -11.23 -19.48 8.56
CA ILE A 879 -10.39 -20.66 8.92
C ILE A 879 -10.18 -20.79 10.44
N GLY A 880 -10.47 -19.75 11.24
CA GLY A 880 -10.35 -19.78 12.70
C GLY A 880 -8.93 -19.98 13.25
N ALA A 881 -7.92 -20.01 12.37
CA ALA A 881 -6.50 -20.15 12.69
C ALA A 881 -5.75 -18.86 12.36
N GLN A 882 -4.79 -18.47 13.21
CA GLN A 882 -3.81 -17.44 12.84
C GLN A 882 -2.87 -18.03 11.79
N ILE A 883 -3.18 -17.76 10.53
CA ILE A 883 -2.33 -18.09 9.39
C ILE A 883 -1.24 -17.01 9.32
N ASN A 884 0.01 -17.40 9.56
CA ASN A 884 1.15 -16.49 9.42
C ASN A 884 1.27 -16.03 7.95
N GLY A 885 1.86 -14.87 7.66
CA GLY A 885 1.99 -14.37 6.27
C GLY A 885 2.66 -15.36 5.29
N THR A 886 3.51 -16.27 5.81
CA THR A 886 4.15 -17.36 5.07
C THR A 886 3.21 -18.51 4.70
N ASP A 887 2.09 -18.66 5.42
CA ASP A 887 1.09 -19.70 5.19
C ASP A 887 0.05 -19.28 4.14
N ILE A 888 -0.04 -17.98 3.81
CA ILE A 888 -0.83 -17.44 2.68
C ILE A 888 -0.05 -17.54 1.36
N ASP A 889 1.29 -17.53 1.41
CA ASP A 889 2.14 -17.72 0.24
C ASP A 889 1.81 -19.05 -0.47
N ILE A 890 1.68 -20.16 0.27
CA ILE A 890 1.47 -21.51 -0.28
C ILE A 890 0.12 -21.65 -1.06
N PRO A 891 -1.03 -21.21 -0.53
CA PRO A 891 -2.31 -21.16 -1.26
C PRO A 891 -2.31 -20.22 -2.48
N MET A 892 -1.58 -19.10 -2.42
CA MET A 892 -1.45 -18.20 -3.58
C MET A 892 -0.50 -18.76 -4.65
N THR A 893 0.43 -19.61 -4.23
CA THR A 893 1.52 -20.21 -5.01
C THR A 893 1.08 -21.35 -5.92
N LEU A 894 0.30 -22.29 -5.38
CA LEU A 894 -0.18 -23.47 -6.11
C LEU A 894 -1.63 -23.30 -6.55
N GLY A 895 -2.31 -22.26 -6.06
CA GLY A 895 -3.76 -22.19 -6.11
C GLY A 895 -4.35 -23.11 -5.05
N VAL A 896 -5.21 -22.55 -4.20
CA VAL A 896 -5.77 -23.23 -3.02
C VAL A 896 -6.37 -24.59 -3.41
N ALA A 897 -7.07 -24.67 -4.54
CA ALA A 897 -7.69 -25.90 -5.05
C ALA A 897 -6.70 -26.93 -5.64
N GLN A 898 -5.43 -26.61 -5.85
CA GLN A 898 -4.40 -27.61 -6.22
C GLN A 898 -3.68 -28.18 -4.98
N LEU A 899 -3.88 -27.60 -3.80
CA LEU A 899 -3.26 -28.07 -2.55
C LEU A 899 -3.94 -29.33 -1.99
N VAL A 900 -5.07 -29.74 -2.55
CA VAL A 900 -5.83 -30.94 -2.14
C VAL A 900 -4.96 -32.19 -2.31
N GLY A 901 -4.60 -32.82 -1.19
CA GLY A 901 -3.83 -34.08 -1.20
C GLY A 901 -2.32 -33.93 -1.44
N SER A 902 -1.77 -32.72 -1.30
CA SER A 902 -0.32 -32.49 -1.35
C SER A 902 0.32 -32.57 0.05
N ASP A 903 1.52 -33.15 0.16
CA ASP A 903 2.26 -33.30 1.43
C ASP A 903 2.67 -31.96 2.08
N GLN A 904 2.51 -30.83 1.37
CA GLN A 904 2.76 -29.46 1.85
C GLN A 904 1.48 -28.60 1.92
N GLY A 905 0.30 -29.20 1.75
CA GLY A 905 -0.97 -28.50 1.57
C GLY A 905 -1.71 -28.17 2.86
N ILE A 906 -2.68 -27.26 2.73
CA ILE A 906 -3.67 -26.92 3.75
C ILE A 906 -4.38 -28.20 4.20
N PRO A 907 -4.61 -28.42 5.51
CA PRO A 907 -5.40 -29.55 5.99
C PRO A 907 -6.73 -29.66 5.24
N PRO A 908 -7.18 -30.86 4.85
CA PRO A 908 -8.43 -31.03 4.11
C PRO A 908 -9.65 -30.37 4.77
N GLU A 909 -9.65 -30.27 6.11
CA GLU A 909 -10.66 -29.55 6.89
C GLU A 909 -10.71 -28.04 6.65
N GLN A 910 -9.60 -27.38 6.32
CA GLN A 910 -9.49 -25.91 6.18
C GLN A 910 -9.52 -25.43 4.73
N LEU A 911 -9.52 -26.37 3.78
CA LEU A 911 -9.45 -26.09 2.35
C LEU A 911 -10.67 -25.32 1.84
N GLU A 912 -11.88 -25.74 2.23
CA GLU A 912 -13.11 -25.11 1.75
C GLU A 912 -13.24 -23.68 2.26
N ASP A 913 -12.88 -23.45 3.52
CA ASP A 913 -12.90 -22.13 4.16
C ASP A 913 -11.84 -21.20 3.54
N THR A 914 -10.66 -21.74 3.22
CA THR A 914 -9.64 -20.98 2.48
C THR A 914 -10.13 -20.59 1.08
N LEU A 915 -10.72 -21.53 0.34
CA LEU A 915 -11.29 -21.25 -0.99
C LEU A 915 -12.38 -20.17 -0.91
N ARG A 916 -13.21 -20.21 0.13
CA ARG A 916 -14.27 -19.23 0.37
C ARG A 916 -13.72 -17.85 0.69
N ALA A 917 -12.67 -17.76 1.51
CA ALA A 917 -11.99 -16.49 1.79
C ALA A 917 -11.42 -15.84 0.51
N PHE A 918 -10.79 -16.63 -0.36
CA PHE A 918 -10.29 -16.16 -1.65
C PHE A 918 -11.41 -15.75 -2.60
N ALA A 919 -12.48 -16.54 -2.70
CA ALA A 919 -13.64 -16.20 -3.53
C ALA A 919 -14.32 -14.90 -3.06
N ASN A 920 -14.46 -14.71 -1.73
CA ASN A 920 -15.01 -13.48 -1.15
C ASN A 920 -14.12 -12.25 -1.40
N ALA A 921 -12.80 -12.42 -1.34
CA ALA A 921 -11.88 -11.34 -1.70
C ALA A 921 -12.01 -10.94 -3.16
N LEU A 922 -12.13 -11.92 -4.06
CA LEU A 922 -12.32 -11.70 -5.50
C LEU A 922 -13.68 -11.05 -5.82
N ASP A 923 -14.76 -11.45 -5.15
CA ASP A 923 -16.07 -10.78 -5.24
C ASP A 923 -15.94 -9.27 -4.99
N LYS A 924 -15.27 -8.88 -3.90
CA LYS A 924 -15.05 -7.45 -3.59
C LYS A 924 -14.16 -6.75 -4.61
N THR A 925 -13.15 -7.43 -5.13
CA THR A 925 -12.32 -6.90 -6.22
C THR A 925 -13.14 -6.65 -7.49
N PHE A 926 -14.11 -7.51 -7.81
CA PHE A 926 -14.97 -7.36 -8.98
C PHE A 926 -16.03 -6.25 -8.85
N ILE A 927 -16.18 -5.61 -7.68
CA ILE A 927 -16.97 -4.39 -7.54
C ILE A 927 -16.38 -3.22 -8.35
N VAL A 928 -15.05 -3.19 -8.53
CA VAL A 928 -14.37 -2.13 -9.30
C VAL A 928 -14.90 -2.05 -10.75
N PRO A 929 -14.95 -3.15 -11.53
CA PRO A 929 -15.63 -3.20 -12.82
C PRO A 929 -17.08 -2.71 -12.83
N ILE A 930 -17.85 -2.96 -11.77
CA ILE A 930 -19.26 -2.53 -11.67
C ILE A 930 -19.31 -1.02 -11.50
N ALA A 931 -18.57 -0.48 -10.53
CA ALA A 931 -18.50 0.96 -10.26
C ALA A 931 -18.01 1.73 -11.49
N ALA A 932 -16.96 1.22 -12.14
CA ALA A 932 -16.45 1.74 -13.40
C ALA A 932 -17.52 1.73 -14.50
N GLY A 933 -18.25 0.62 -14.65
CA GLY A 933 -19.34 0.46 -15.62
C GLY A 933 -20.48 1.46 -15.42
N CYS A 934 -20.90 1.69 -14.18
CA CYS A 934 -21.94 2.68 -13.86
C CYS A 934 -21.54 4.11 -14.28
N LEU A 935 -20.28 4.49 -14.09
CA LEU A 935 -19.76 5.80 -14.49
C LEU A 935 -19.72 5.99 -16.02
N LEU A 936 -19.81 4.90 -16.80
CA LEU A 936 -19.87 4.97 -18.25
C LEU A 936 -21.22 5.47 -18.77
N PHE A 937 -22.32 5.34 -18.01
CA PHE A 937 -23.67 5.71 -18.48
C PHE A 937 -23.84 7.20 -18.74
N ASP A 938 -23.21 8.03 -17.91
CA ASP A 938 -23.36 9.48 -18.00
C ASP A 938 -22.65 10.04 -19.23
N MET A 939 -21.58 9.40 -19.72
CA MET A 939 -20.70 9.97 -20.74
C MET A 939 -21.37 10.06 -22.12
N PRO A 940 -21.99 9.01 -22.69
CA PRO A 940 -22.68 9.10 -23.98
C PRO A 940 -23.79 10.16 -24.00
N SER A 941 -24.52 10.30 -22.89
CA SER A 941 -25.62 11.27 -22.78
C SER A 941 -25.17 12.73 -22.91
N MET A 942 -23.90 13.03 -22.63
CA MET A 942 -23.35 14.38 -22.66
C MET A 942 -23.11 14.94 -24.07
N TYR A 943 -23.16 14.12 -25.13
CA TYR A 943 -22.95 14.56 -26.52
C TYR A 943 -24.00 14.05 -27.53
N VAL A 944 -25.03 13.32 -27.10
CA VAL A 944 -26.17 12.88 -27.94
C VAL A 944 -26.91 14.05 -28.62
N GLY A 945 -26.74 15.30 -28.16
CA GLY A 945 -27.33 16.50 -28.78
C GLY A 945 -26.83 16.86 -30.19
N PHE A 946 -25.81 16.20 -30.74
CA PHE A 946 -25.18 16.58 -32.03
C PHE A 946 -25.40 15.61 -33.21
N SER A 947 -26.14 14.51 -33.03
CA SER A 947 -26.37 13.48 -34.07
C SER A 947 -27.22 13.92 -35.29
N LYS A 948 -27.65 15.19 -35.38
CA LYS A 948 -28.44 15.69 -36.54
C LYS A 948 -27.64 16.38 -37.66
N LYS A 949 -26.31 16.48 -37.56
CA LYS A 949 -25.41 16.99 -38.61
C LYS A 949 -24.19 16.07 -38.57
N THR A 950 -23.78 15.28 -39.55
CA THR A 950 -23.80 15.40 -41.02
C THR A 950 -23.25 14.06 -41.55
N TRP A 951 -23.97 13.34 -42.41
CA TRP A 951 -23.44 12.27 -43.27
C TRP A 951 -24.16 12.28 -44.63
N THR A 952 -24.28 13.48 -45.22
CA THR A 952 -24.68 13.66 -46.62
C THR A 952 -23.84 14.76 -47.24
N SER A 953 -22.61 14.41 -47.62
CA SER A 953 -21.89 14.90 -48.82
C SER A 953 -20.55 14.18 -48.91
#